data_AF-A0A821U4L8-F1
#
_entry.id   AF-A0A821U4L8-F1
#
_cell.length_a   1.000
_cell.length_b   1.000
_cell.length_c   1.000
_cell.angle_alpha   90.00
_cell.angle_beta   90.00
_cell.angle_gamma   90.00
#
_symmetry.space_group_name_H-M   'P 1'
#
loop_
_entity.id
_entity.type
_entity.pdbx_description
1 polymer ?
#
loop_
_entity_poly.entity_id
_entity_poly.type
_entity_poly.pdbx_seq_one_letter_code
_entity_poly.pdbx_strand_id
1 'polypeptide(L)'
;MKNWQKLDNQRIKYLNQLKNLKSELASYESLIKESQTKLTKVEQQQQEQNRSLENFIKLNRDLENSLTVKADECEQLQQGKDEATRELNQAIDAQKQAEQLLAQLRDQERELMNQKAQAEREEQDALQQQNNAQHEVNIAEENVRRARNKLEEKERELRSCSTGRFLFITWGEDEKRDKEKVVSDAKHELGQAEQKLDTKKKTLLDNTQKYRTAQNKTADLSNRLNQTTEDRVKQDRQLTAVVSDAARCRSKLDSISAQHRDATMEHKKLEIEKRNTESKIEDTRTKIVTLTSEIDKYRQDLAENQSLKKKKSEEIETMTETIKSHNEAMKEHQQSIASNQKKLTDNASELTVIQTNLQITKQKFQGLKQSLSDKESNEKSKRLEIENQQNMLETNKKSVQELKKEIAEKRNQVEIKAQQFAGNKIELARIETSIEDLKKEKGKQEQDLSDSRKKLEKNNILLREKETAIEEQIIKMESLTTKLFLLEAQERKLGNEIEYLQEKITRKDREIERNNKNIENIKTKMQDLHSEKQQLQTTMTATQEKIRFINEDIKQNHDAMIKKEEKCTHVKEDLKRSLKHMHSYEDVRKQGFDRVTQCERALTNIQKNYYDFYYEIQEKTNETLKQDFKHRPDAVERIKSNYCFNRDPPTVTKPKLWQS
;
A
#
# COMPACT_ATOMS: atom_id res chain seq x y z
N MET A 1 20.12 -34.38 -80.62
CA MET A 1 19.82 -33.05 -80.03
C MET A 1 18.68 -33.10 -79.01
N LYS A 2 17.39 -33.22 -79.38
CA LYS A 2 16.25 -33.08 -78.43
C LYS A 2 16.40 -33.80 -77.07
N ASN A 3 16.83 -35.07 -77.04
CA ASN A 3 17.03 -35.80 -75.78
C ASN A 3 18.17 -35.23 -74.91
N TRP A 4 19.27 -34.77 -75.53
CA TRP A 4 20.39 -34.13 -74.83
C TRP A 4 19.98 -32.79 -74.22
N GLN A 5 19.22 -31.96 -74.96
CA GLN A 5 18.66 -30.71 -74.44
C GLN A 5 17.67 -30.95 -73.28
N LYS A 6 16.89 -32.04 -73.33
CA LYS A 6 16.03 -32.45 -72.22
C LYS A 6 16.84 -32.82 -70.97
N LEU A 7 17.90 -33.61 -71.13
CA LEU A 7 18.81 -34.00 -70.03
C LEU A 7 19.53 -32.80 -69.41
N ASP A 8 20.06 -31.88 -70.22
CA ASP A 8 20.76 -30.71 -69.68
C ASP A 8 19.81 -29.74 -68.95
N ASN A 9 18.59 -29.54 -69.48
CA ASN A 9 17.54 -28.79 -68.77
C ASN A 9 17.15 -29.44 -67.43
N GLN A 10 17.10 -30.77 -67.35
CA GLN A 10 16.86 -31.49 -66.10
C GLN A 10 18.04 -31.33 -65.12
N ARG A 11 19.28 -31.47 -65.61
CA ARG A 11 20.52 -31.24 -64.86
C ARG A 11 20.60 -29.82 -64.28
N ILE A 12 20.30 -28.79 -65.08
CA ILE A 12 20.27 -27.38 -64.63
C ILE A 12 19.19 -27.18 -63.55
N LYS A 13 18.01 -27.79 -63.70
CA LYS A 13 16.96 -27.77 -62.67
C LYS A 13 17.46 -28.40 -61.35
N TYR A 14 18.07 -29.58 -61.40
CA TYR A 14 18.62 -30.23 -60.20
C TYR A 14 19.76 -29.44 -59.57
N LEU A 15 20.65 -28.81 -60.35
CA LEU A 15 21.71 -27.93 -59.83
C LEU A 15 21.15 -26.73 -59.05
N ASN A 16 20.07 -26.12 -59.53
CA ASN A 16 19.38 -25.04 -58.81
C ASN A 16 18.69 -25.54 -57.53
N GLN A 17 18.06 -26.72 -57.56
CA GLN A 17 17.48 -27.34 -56.36
C GLN A 17 18.56 -27.67 -55.32
N LEU A 18 19.69 -28.24 -55.74
CA LEU A 18 20.86 -28.52 -54.88
C LEU A 18 21.41 -27.25 -54.22
N LYS A 19 21.43 -26.12 -54.95
CA LYS A 19 21.85 -24.82 -54.40
C LYS A 19 20.92 -24.35 -53.29
N ASN A 20 19.60 -24.45 -53.49
CA ASN A 20 18.60 -24.07 -52.49
C ASN A 20 18.69 -24.97 -51.23
N LEU A 21 18.78 -26.29 -51.41
CA LEU A 21 18.96 -27.23 -50.28
C LEU A 21 20.22 -26.93 -49.47
N LYS A 22 21.33 -26.53 -50.12
CA LYS A 22 22.56 -26.14 -49.41
C LYS A 22 22.40 -24.84 -48.60
N SER A 23 21.59 -23.87 -49.05
CA SER A 23 21.23 -22.71 -48.23
C SER A 23 20.27 -23.06 -47.08
N GLU A 24 19.32 -23.97 -47.29
CA GLU A 24 18.45 -24.50 -46.22
C GLU A 24 19.28 -25.21 -45.14
N LEU A 25 20.22 -26.07 -45.53
CA LEU A 25 21.14 -26.77 -44.62
C LEU A 25 21.94 -25.78 -43.75
N ALA A 26 22.52 -24.75 -44.36
CA ALA A 26 23.28 -23.71 -43.65
C ALA A 26 22.41 -22.91 -42.67
N SER A 27 21.13 -22.69 -43.00
CA SER A 27 20.17 -22.06 -42.09
C SER A 27 19.91 -22.94 -40.86
N TYR A 28 19.65 -24.25 -41.05
CA TYR A 28 19.51 -25.20 -39.94
C TYR A 28 20.77 -25.31 -39.09
N GLU A 29 21.98 -25.25 -39.67
CA GLU A 29 23.22 -25.21 -38.89
C GLU A 29 23.37 -23.94 -38.02
N SER A 30 22.83 -22.80 -38.47
CA SER A 30 22.77 -21.59 -37.66
C SER A 30 21.76 -21.72 -36.52
N LEU A 31 20.56 -22.24 -36.81
CA LEU A 31 19.51 -22.47 -35.82
C LEU A 31 19.94 -23.46 -34.72
N ILE A 32 20.64 -24.55 -35.09
CA ILE A 32 21.21 -25.50 -34.13
C ILE A 32 22.19 -24.80 -33.18
N LYS A 33 23.12 -23.98 -33.70
CA LYS A 33 24.08 -23.23 -32.88
C LYS A 33 23.40 -22.20 -31.97
N GLU A 34 22.35 -21.54 -32.45
CA GLU A 34 21.56 -20.60 -31.65
C GLU A 34 20.82 -21.32 -30.52
N SER A 35 20.13 -22.43 -30.81
CA SER A 35 19.44 -23.24 -29.80
C SER A 35 20.40 -23.83 -28.77
N GLN A 36 21.58 -24.31 -29.18
CA GLN A 36 22.65 -24.73 -28.25
C GLN A 36 23.08 -23.58 -27.33
N THR A 37 23.31 -22.39 -27.90
CA THR A 37 23.74 -21.20 -27.15
C THR A 37 22.68 -20.72 -26.15
N LYS A 38 21.39 -20.86 -26.48
CA LYS A 38 20.28 -20.59 -25.56
C LYS A 38 20.19 -21.64 -24.46
N LEU A 39 20.17 -22.92 -24.84
CA LEU A 39 20.09 -24.06 -23.92
C LEU A 39 21.16 -23.97 -22.83
N THR A 40 22.44 -23.83 -23.18
CA THR A 40 23.53 -23.74 -22.20
C THR A 40 23.39 -22.56 -21.24
N LYS A 41 22.84 -21.41 -21.69
CA LYS A 41 22.59 -20.26 -20.81
C LYS A 41 21.47 -20.53 -19.80
N VAL A 42 20.39 -21.19 -20.21
CA VAL A 42 19.27 -21.52 -19.31
C VAL A 42 19.68 -22.65 -18.36
N GLU A 43 20.46 -23.63 -18.81
CA GLU A 43 21.06 -24.67 -17.94
C GLU A 43 22.01 -24.06 -16.88
N GLN A 44 22.81 -23.06 -17.24
CA GLN A 44 23.62 -22.29 -16.28
C GLN A 44 22.75 -21.53 -15.27
N GLN A 45 21.72 -20.81 -15.72
CA GLN A 45 20.79 -20.10 -14.83
C GLN A 45 20.04 -21.05 -13.89
N GLN A 46 19.60 -22.23 -14.38
CA GLN A 46 18.98 -23.26 -13.56
C GLN A 46 19.95 -23.78 -12.49
N GLN A 47 21.23 -23.99 -12.83
CA GLN A 47 22.26 -24.38 -11.87
C GLN A 47 22.50 -23.31 -10.79
N GLU A 48 22.47 -22.02 -11.15
CA GLU A 48 22.57 -20.92 -10.19
C GLU A 48 21.35 -20.84 -9.26
N GLN A 49 20.13 -20.98 -9.79
CA GLN A 49 18.91 -21.05 -8.96
C GLN A 49 18.93 -22.27 -8.03
N ASN A 50 19.40 -23.43 -8.49
CA ASN A 50 19.55 -24.63 -7.64
C ASN A 50 20.51 -24.39 -6.46
N ARG A 51 21.68 -23.78 -6.69
CA ARG A 51 22.60 -23.40 -5.60
C ARG A 51 21.98 -22.38 -4.64
N SER A 52 21.17 -21.44 -5.14
CA SER A 52 20.44 -20.49 -4.31
C SER A 52 19.37 -21.18 -3.46
N LEU A 53 18.66 -22.17 -4.02
CA LEU A 53 17.68 -22.99 -3.32
C LEU A 53 18.33 -23.83 -2.21
N GLU A 54 19.46 -24.48 -2.49
CA GLU A 54 20.23 -25.25 -1.48
C GLU A 54 20.64 -24.36 -0.30
N ASN A 55 21.14 -23.15 -0.57
CA ASN A 55 21.51 -22.18 0.46
C ASN A 55 20.31 -21.72 1.30
N PHE A 56 19.16 -21.43 0.68
CA PHE A 56 17.95 -21.07 1.44
C PHE A 56 17.38 -22.25 2.25
N ILE A 57 17.41 -23.47 1.70
CA ILE A 57 16.99 -24.69 2.43
C ILE A 57 17.90 -24.93 3.65
N LYS A 58 19.22 -24.71 3.52
CA LYS A 58 20.13 -24.78 4.67
C LYS A 58 19.78 -23.72 5.72
N LEU A 59 19.66 -22.46 5.31
CA LEU A 59 19.29 -21.36 6.21
C LEU A 59 17.96 -21.63 6.94
N ASN A 60 16.98 -22.23 6.27
CA ASN A 60 15.69 -22.54 6.89
C ASN A 60 15.81 -23.60 8.01
N ARG A 61 16.70 -24.60 7.85
CA ARG A 61 17.01 -25.58 8.91
C ARG A 61 17.78 -24.93 10.06
N ASP A 62 18.74 -24.07 9.76
CA ASP A 62 19.53 -23.35 10.78
C ASP A 62 18.61 -22.42 11.61
N LEU A 63 17.62 -21.78 10.98
CA LEU A 63 16.55 -21.01 11.66
C LEU A 63 15.58 -21.91 12.45
N GLU A 64 15.20 -23.08 11.93
CA GLU A 64 14.29 -24.02 12.59
C GLU A 64 14.91 -24.64 13.86
N ASN A 65 16.20 -24.98 13.81
CA ASN A 65 16.99 -25.36 14.98
C ASN A 65 17.05 -24.21 16.01
N SER A 66 17.29 -22.97 15.56
CA SER A 66 17.37 -21.79 16.43
C SER A 66 16.03 -21.45 17.09
N LEU A 67 14.92 -21.61 16.36
CA LEU A 67 13.56 -21.49 16.87
C LEU A 67 13.25 -22.53 17.94
N THR A 68 13.69 -23.78 17.75
CA THR A 68 13.48 -24.86 18.72
C THR A 68 14.17 -24.52 20.04
N VAL A 69 15.46 -24.15 20.00
CA VAL A 69 16.22 -23.72 21.19
C VAL A 69 15.58 -22.50 21.87
N LYS A 70 15.04 -21.54 21.10
CA LYS A 70 14.33 -20.38 21.67
C LYS A 70 12.93 -20.69 22.20
N ALA A 71 12.26 -21.73 21.71
CA ALA A 71 11.01 -22.22 22.28
C ALA A 71 11.28 -22.88 23.64
N ASP A 72 12.29 -23.74 23.73
CA ASP A 72 12.74 -24.38 24.98
C ASP A 72 13.13 -23.33 26.04
N GLU A 73 13.86 -22.28 25.63
CA GLU A 73 14.24 -21.15 26.50
C GLU A 73 13.00 -20.36 27.00
N CYS A 74 12.02 -20.11 26.13
CA CYS A 74 10.77 -19.48 26.52
C CYS A 74 9.98 -20.34 27.51
N GLU A 75 9.90 -21.66 27.30
CA GLU A 75 9.20 -22.56 28.21
C GLU A 75 9.87 -22.61 29.59
N GLN A 76 11.20 -22.78 29.64
CA GLN A 76 11.96 -22.77 30.90
C GLN A 76 11.78 -21.45 31.67
N LEU A 77 11.81 -20.31 30.97
CA LEU A 77 11.57 -19.00 31.59
C LEU A 77 10.11 -18.82 32.06
N GLN A 78 9.13 -19.41 31.35
CA GLN A 78 7.73 -19.39 31.78
C GLN A 78 7.50 -20.29 33.02
N GLN A 79 8.09 -21.49 33.05
CA GLN A 79 8.06 -22.37 34.22
C GLN A 79 8.71 -21.70 35.44
N GLY A 80 9.90 -21.10 35.28
CA GLY A 80 10.60 -20.38 36.36
C GLY A 80 9.88 -19.10 36.82
N LYS A 81 9.14 -18.44 35.93
CA LYS A 81 8.26 -17.31 36.26
C LYS A 81 7.03 -17.76 37.07
N ASP A 82 6.42 -18.89 36.72
CA ASP A 82 5.30 -19.43 37.48
C ASP A 82 5.73 -19.94 38.86
N GLU A 83 6.95 -20.50 38.97
CA GLU A 83 7.57 -20.82 40.27
C GLU A 83 7.84 -19.56 41.11
N ALA A 84 8.50 -18.54 40.55
CA ALA A 84 8.73 -17.27 41.25
C ALA A 84 7.42 -16.56 41.64
N THR A 85 6.33 -16.77 40.88
CA THR A 85 4.99 -16.29 41.24
C THR A 85 4.42 -17.06 42.44
N ARG A 86 4.63 -18.37 42.53
CA ARG A 86 4.24 -19.19 43.71
C ARG A 86 5.03 -18.79 44.95
N GLU A 87 6.34 -18.62 44.85
CA GLU A 87 7.21 -18.13 45.93
C GLU A 87 6.72 -16.76 46.44
N LEU A 88 6.47 -15.81 45.54
CA LEU A 88 5.99 -14.48 45.90
C LEU A 88 4.63 -14.53 46.59
N ASN A 89 3.69 -15.36 46.13
CA ASN A 89 2.39 -15.52 46.77
C ASN A 89 2.52 -16.13 48.18
N GLN A 90 3.37 -17.14 48.37
CA GLN A 90 3.66 -17.72 49.68
C GLN A 90 4.26 -16.69 50.64
N ALA A 91 5.21 -15.87 50.18
CA ALA A 91 5.79 -14.79 50.98
C ALA A 91 4.77 -13.70 51.34
N ILE A 92 3.87 -13.34 50.42
CA ILE A 92 2.77 -12.40 50.66
C ILE A 92 1.75 -12.95 51.66
N ASP A 93 1.43 -14.24 51.62
CA ASP A 93 0.49 -14.84 52.58
C ASP A 93 1.12 -15.03 53.97
N ALA A 94 2.42 -15.33 54.05
CA ALA A 94 3.19 -15.28 55.28
C ALA A 94 3.24 -13.85 55.86
N GLN A 95 3.40 -12.82 55.02
CA GLN A 95 3.35 -11.41 55.44
C GLN A 95 1.99 -11.08 56.09
N LYS A 96 0.87 -11.43 55.43
CA LYS A 96 -0.49 -11.21 55.98
C LYS A 96 -0.68 -11.90 57.34
N GLN A 97 -0.19 -13.12 57.50
CA GLN A 97 -0.26 -13.84 58.79
C GLN A 97 0.55 -13.13 59.88
N ALA A 98 1.77 -12.67 59.56
CA ALA A 98 2.60 -11.92 60.49
C ALA A 98 1.97 -10.56 60.87
N GLU A 99 1.35 -9.86 59.92
CA GLU A 99 0.59 -8.61 60.16
C GLU A 99 -0.64 -8.84 61.05
N GLN A 100 -1.38 -9.93 60.86
CA GLN A 100 -2.53 -10.29 61.70
C GLN A 100 -2.13 -10.60 63.15
N LEU A 101 -1.05 -11.36 63.35
CA LEU A 101 -0.50 -11.63 64.69
C LEU A 101 0.00 -10.35 65.36
N LEU A 102 0.68 -9.47 64.62
CA LEU A 102 1.15 -8.18 65.11
C LEU A 102 -0.01 -7.26 65.51
N ALA A 103 -1.13 -7.29 64.77
CA ALA A 103 -2.34 -6.55 65.13
C ALA A 103 -2.97 -7.08 66.44
N GLN A 104 -3.10 -8.40 66.58
CA GLN A 104 -3.61 -9.03 67.81
C GLN A 104 -2.76 -8.68 69.04
N LEU A 105 -1.43 -8.68 68.91
CA LEU A 105 -0.53 -8.27 69.99
C LEU A 105 -0.69 -6.77 70.33
N ARG A 106 -0.84 -5.88 69.35
CA ARG A 106 -1.13 -4.45 69.57
C ARG A 106 -2.49 -4.21 70.22
N ASP A 107 -3.47 -5.09 70.02
CA ASP A 107 -4.76 -5.03 70.72
C ASP A 107 -4.64 -5.50 72.17
N GLN A 108 -3.93 -6.60 72.42
CA GLN A 108 -3.63 -7.09 73.77
C GLN A 108 -2.81 -6.09 74.60
N GLU A 109 -1.81 -5.42 74.01
CA GLU A 109 -1.07 -4.33 74.64
C GLU A 109 -1.98 -3.17 75.05
N ARG A 110 -2.92 -2.77 74.18
CA ARG A 110 -3.88 -1.69 74.47
C ARG A 110 -4.84 -2.09 75.59
N GLU A 111 -5.31 -3.33 75.60
CA GLU A 111 -6.14 -3.83 76.69
C GLU A 111 -5.37 -3.89 78.02
N LEU A 112 -4.15 -4.42 78.03
CA LEU A 112 -3.29 -4.49 79.22
C LEU A 112 -2.89 -3.09 79.74
N MET A 113 -2.63 -2.12 78.86
CA MET A 113 -2.41 -0.72 79.26
C MET A 113 -3.65 -0.13 79.93
N ASN A 114 -4.85 -0.37 79.40
CA ASN A 114 -6.10 0.10 80.01
C ASN A 114 -6.37 -0.59 81.36
N GLN A 115 -6.18 -1.91 81.44
CA GLN A 115 -6.31 -2.67 82.69
C GLN A 115 -5.31 -2.19 83.75
N LYS A 116 -4.05 -1.93 83.36
CA LYS A 116 -3.01 -1.39 84.25
C LYS A 116 -3.36 0.02 84.72
N ALA A 117 -3.75 0.92 83.83
CA ALA A 117 -4.14 2.28 84.18
C ALA A 117 -5.40 2.34 85.07
N GLN A 118 -6.25 1.31 85.05
CA GLN A 118 -7.32 1.14 86.03
C GLN A 118 -6.78 0.63 87.38
N ALA A 119 -5.91 -0.39 87.38
CA ALA A 119 -5.30 -0.91 88.61
C ALA A 119 -4.47 0.16 89.36
N GLU A 120 -3.74 1.01 88.65
CA GLU A 120 -3.00 2.14 89.22
C GLU A 120 -3.92 3.18 89.90
N ARG A 121 -5.15 3.36 89.41
CA ARG A 121 -6.16 4.20 90.09
C ARG A 121 -6.73 3.51 91.33
N GLU A 122 -7.06 2.22 91.22
CA GLU A 122 -7.51 1.42 92.37
C GLU A 122 -6.44 1.38 93.48
N GLU A 123 -5.15 1.35 93.12
CA GLU A 123 -4.01 1.43 94.03
C GLU A 123 -3.88 2.82 94.67
N GLN A 124 -4.03 3.90 93.90
CA GLN A 124 -4.04 5.27 94.44
C GLN A 124 -5.23 5.53 95.38
N ASP A 125 -6.43 5.09 95.01
CA ASP A 125 -7.63 5.18 95.83
C ASP A 125 -7.48 4.37 97.14
N ALA A 126 -6.92 3.16 97.05
CA ALA A 126 -6.63 2.33 98.23
C ALA A 126 -5.55 2.95 99.14
N LEU A 127 -4.51 3.54 98.56
CA LEU A 127 -3.47 4.28 99.30
C LEU A 127 -4.05 5.51 100.00
N GLN A 128 -4.93 6.27 99.32
CA GLN A 128 -5.60 7.41 99.94
C GLN A 128 -6.54 6.96 101.07
N GLN A 129 -7.29 5.87 100.90
CA GLN A 129 -8.10 5.27 101.96
C GLN A 129 -7.27 4.75 103.13
N GLN A 130 -6.06 4.22 102.89
CA GLN A 130 -5.12 3.80 103.92
C GLN A 130 -4.57 5.01 104.70
N ASN A 131 -4.12 6.06 103.99
CA ASN A 131 -3.60 7.29 104.60
C ASN A 131 -4.68 8.02 105.42
N ASN A 132 -5.92 8.09 104.92
CA ASN A 132 -7.05 8.64 105.65
C ASN A 132 -7.34 7.82 106.92
N ALA A 133 -7.39 6.48 106.83
CA ALA A 133 -7.58 5.62 108.00
C ALA A 133 -6.43 5.73 109.02
N GLN A 134 -5.18 5.91 108.57
CA GLN A 134 -4.04 6.17 109.45
C GLN A 134 -4.18 7.51 110.16
N HIS A 135 -4.64 8.56 109.48
CA HIS A 135 -4.93 9.85 110.11
C HIS A 135 -6.06 9.75 111.14
N GLU A 136 -7.13 9.01 110.85
CA GLU A 136 -8.19 8.73 111.82
C GLU A 136 -7.70 7.91 113.04
N VAL A 137 -6.81 6.93 112.84
CA VAL A 137 -6.16 6.21 113.94
C VAL A 137 -5.34 7.18 114.79
N ASN A 138 -4.52 8.04 114.19
CA ASN A 138 -3.73 9.02 114.94
C ASN A 138 -4.61 9.98 115.76
N ILE A 139 -5.75 10.42 115.22
CA ILE A 139 -6.76 11.21 115.94
C ILE A 139 -7.39 10.40 117.09
N ALA A 140 -7.70 9.12 116.87
CA ALA A 140 -8.25 8.24 117.90
C ALA A 140 -7.24 7.97 119.03
N GLU A 141 -5.97 7.77 118.73
CA GLU A 141 -4.89 7.61 119.72
C GLU A 141 -4.69 8.89 120.53
N GLU A 142 -4.72 10.06 119.90
CA GLU A 142 -4.67 11.35 120.59
C GLU A 142 -5.91 11.59 121.48
N ASN A 143 -7.10 11.13 121.06
CA ASN A 143 -8.31 11.20 121.88
C ASN A 143 -8.27 10.21 123.06
N VAL A 144 -7.74 9.00 122.88
CA VAL A 144 -7.45 8.06 123.98
C VAL A 144 -6.43 8.66 124.95
N ARG A 145 -5.37 9.30 124.45
CA ARG A 145 -4.36 10.00 125.27
C ARG A 145 -5.00 11.12 126.09
N ARG A 146 -5.89 11.92 125.49
CA ARG A 146 -6.66 12.96 126.22
C ARG A 146 -7.62 12.38 127.25
N ALA A 147 -8.31 11.27 126.94
CA ALA A 147 -9.19 10.58 127.87
C ALA A 147 -8.42 9.97 129.06
N ARG A 148 -7.25 9.37 128.82
CA ARG A 148 -6.34 8.91 129.90
C ARG A 148 -5.84 10.08 130.74
N ASN A 149 -5.39 11.18 130.13
CA ASN A 149 -4.94 12.37 130.87
C ASN A 149 -6.06 12.97 131.74
N LYS A 150 -7.29 13.12 131.21
CA LYS A 150 -8.48 13.51 131.97
C LYS A 150 -8.76 12.54 133.13
N LEU A 151 -8.70 11.24 132.87
CA LEU A 151 -8.97 10.22 133.89
C LEU A 151 -7.93 10.27 135.01
N GLU A 152 -6.64 10.38 134.68
CA GLU A 152 -5.58 10.58 135.67
C GLU A 152 -5.74 11.88 136.45
N GLU A 153 -6.19 12.96 135.80
CA GLU A 153 -6.47 14.25 136.45
C GLU A 153 -7.64 14.13 137.43
N LYS A 154 -8.74 13.47 137.04
CA LYS A 154 -9.89 13.22 137.93
C LYS A 154 -9.58 12.20 139.02
N GLU A 155 -8.74 11.20 138.77
CA GLU A 155 -8.22 10.35 139.83
C GLU A 155 -7.23 11.11 140.74
N ARG A 156 -6.48 12.10 140.25
CA ARG A 156 -5.64 12.98 141.08
C ARG A 156 -6.48 13.93 141.94
N GLU A 157 -7.58 14.49 141.41
CA GLU A 157 -8.57 15.26 142.18
C GLU A 157 -9.27 14.40 143.26
N LEU A 158 -9.66 13.16 142.92
CA LEU A 158 -10.22 12.22 143.89
C LEU A 158 -9.21 11.90 145.01
N ARG A 159 -7.95 11.66 144.64
CA ARG A 159 -6.86 11.38 145.59
C ARG A 159 -6.52 12.60 146.46
N SER A 160 -6.49 13.82 145.93
CA SER A 160 -6.22 15.02 146.73
C SER A 160 -7.35 15.34 147.72
N CYS A 161 -8.60 15.07 147.36
CA CYS A 161 -9.72 15.10 148.30
C CYS A 161 -9.54 14.07 149.44
N SER A 162 -8.98 12.88 149.13
CA SER A 162 -8.75 11.84 150.15
C SER A 162 -7.57 12.12 151.11
N THR A 163 -6.63 13.00 150.75
CA THR A 163 -5.49 13.38 151.61
C THR A 163 -5.67 14.73 152.33
N GLY A 164 -6.79 15.42 152.14
CA GLY A 164 -7.15 16.70 152.78
C GLY A 164 -7.45 16.61 154.29
N ARG A 165 -6.53 16.06 155.08
CA ARG A 165 -6.75 15.66 156.47
C ARG A 165 -6.48 16.77 157.50
N PHE A 166 -7.16 17.92 157.41
CA PHE A 166 -7.34 18.86 158.56
C PHE A 166 -8.37 19.98 158.27
N LEU A 167 -9.66 19.66 158.33
CA LEU A 167 -10.73 20.39 159.06
C LEU A 167 -12.07 19.65 158.86
N PHE A 168 -13.04 19.92 159.72
CA PHE A 168 -14.24 19.07 159.90
C PHE A 168 -15.53 19.78 159.45
N ILE A 169 -16.61 18.99 159.33
CA ILE A 169 -18.03 19.37 159.11
C ILE A 169 -18.47 19.46 157.63
N THR A 170 -19.57 18.76 157.33
CA THR A 170 -20.37 18.74 156.09
C THR A 170 -19.61 18.72 154.75
N TRP A 171 -18.99 17.58 154.47
CA TRP A 171 -18.94 17.04 153.11
C TRP A 171 -19.97 15.89 153.06
N GLY A 172 -20.98 16.01 152.21
CA GLY A 172 -22.04 15.00 152.10
C GLY A 172 -21.55 13.72 151.42
N GLU A 173 -22.18 12.57 151.69
CA GLU A 173 -21.90 11.35 150.93
C GLU A 173 -22.10 11.56 149.43
N ASP A 174 -23.06 12.41 149.06
CA ASP A 174 -23.37 12.75 147.68
C ASP A 174 -22.20 13.42 146.95
N GLU A 175 -21.39 14.27 147.61
CA GLU A 175 -20.24 14.91 146.96
C GLU A 175 -19.09 13.90 146.68
N LYS A 176 -18.92 12.90 147.56
CA LYS A 176 -18.03 11.77 147.27
C LYS A 176 -18.60 10.93 146.12
N ARG A 177 -19.90 10.66 146.14
CA ARG A 177 -20.63 9.85 145.15
C ARG A 177 -20.58 10.49 143.76
N ASP A 178 -20.69 11.81 143.67
CA ASP A 178 -20.54 12.58 142.43
C ASP A 178 -19.09 12.60 141.93
N LYS A 179 -18.08 12.67 142.79
CA LYS A 179 -16.66 12.58 142.36
C LYS A 179 -16.27 11.17 141.92
N GLU A 180 -16.79 10.14 142.60
CA GLU A 180 -16.66 8.73 142.15
C GLU A 180 -17.40 8.48 140.83
N LYS A 181 -18.57 9.10 140.64
CA LYS A 181 -19.31 9.11 139.37
C LYS A 181 -18.54 9.82 138.25
N VAL A 182 -17.94 11.00 138.49
CA VAL A 182 -17.08 11.68 137.50
C VAL A 182 -15.88 10.83 137.08
N VAL A 183 -15.29 10.06 138.00
CA VAL A 183 -14.23 9.08 137.67
C VAL A 183 -14.79 7.87 136.90
N SER A 184 -16.00 7.41 137.20
CA SER A 184 -16.70 6.37 136.44
C SER A 184 -17.03 6.81 135.01
N ASP A 185 -17.54 8.04 134.85
CA ASP A 185 -17.88 8.66 133.57
C ASP A 185 -16.60 8.88 132.73
N ALA A 186 -15.49 9.30 133.36
CA ALA A 186 -14.19 9.40 132.70
C ALA A 186 -13.61 8.02 132.28
N LYS A 187 -13.85 6.95 133.07
CA LYS A 187 -13.52 5.57 132.68
C LYS A 187 -14.39 5.09 131.51
N HIS A 188 -15.65 5.52 131.46
CA HIS A 188 -16.54 5.24 130.34
C HIS A 188 -16.17 6.02 129.07
N GLU A 189 -15.80 7.30 129.16
CA GLU A 189 -15.20 8.07 128.05
C GLU A 189 -13.95 7.37 127.51
N LEU A 190 -13.06 6.91 128.39
CA LEU A 190 -11.84 6.18 128.00
C LEU A 190 -12.17 4.86 127.30
N GLY A 191 -13.05 4.03 127.86
CA GLY A 191 -13.45 2.76 127.24
C GLY A 191 -14.11 2.96 125.87
N GLN A 192 -14.94 3.99 125.71
CA GLN A 192 -15.48 4.36 124.39
C GLN A 192 -14.39 4.84 123.42
N ALA A 193 -13.38 5.58 123.90
CA ALA A 193 -12.27 6.04 123.06
C ALA A 193 -11.38 4.88 122.61
N GLU A 194 -11.10 3.92 123.49
CA GLU A 194 -10.31 2.72 123.18
C GLU A 194 -11.07 1.78 122.21
N GLN A 195 -12.39 1.58 122.40
CA GLN A 195 -13.21 0.85 121.43
C GLN A 195 -13.26 1.54 120.05
N LYS A 196 -13.33 2.88 120.01
CA LYS A 196 -13.23 3.66 118.76
C LYS A 196 -11.85 3.51 118.11
N LEU A 197 -10.77 3.49 118.90
CA LEU A 197 -9.42 3.25 118.41
C LEU A 197 -9.27 1.86 117.78
N ASP A 198 -9.77 0.80 118.42
CA ASP A 198 -9.69 -0.56 117.88
C ASP A 198 -10.47 -0.73 116.57
N THR A 199 -11.67 -0.13 116.47
CA THR A 199 -12.42 -0.12 115.19
C THR A 199 -11.69 0.63 114.09
N LYS A 200 -11.04 1.78 114.38
CA LYS A 200 -10.19 2.49 113.39
C LYS A 200 -8.94 1.70 113.02
N LYS A 201 -8.29 1.02 113.97
CA LYS A 201 -7.14 0.15 113.71
C LYS A 201 -7.51 -1.05 112.82
N LYS A 202 -8.70 -1.62 113.00
CA LYS A 202 -9.23 -2.63 112.08
C LYS A 202 -9.45 -2.07 110.66
N THR A 203 -10.10 -0.91 110.53
CA THR A 203 -10.27 -0.26 109.21
C THR A 203 -8.95 0.06 108.51
N LEU A 204 -7.93 0.49 109.26
CA LEU A 204 -6.56 0.68 108.75
C LEU A 204 -5.94 -0.63 108.25
N LEU A 205 -6.11 -1.74 108.97
CA LEU A 205 -5.62 -3.06 108.54
C LEU A 205 -6.33 -3.53 107.26
N ASP A 206 -7.66 -3.44 107.22
CA ASP A 206 -8.47 -3.80 106.05
C ASP A 206 -8.07 -2.97 104.82
N ASN A 207 -7.85 -1.66 104.97
CA ASN A 207 -7.38 -0.78 103.88
C ASN A 207 -5.92 -1.06 103.49
N THR A 208 -5.04 -1.41 104.43
CA THR A 208 -3.66 -1.84 104.15
C THR A 208 -3.64 -3.13 103.33
N GLN A 209 -4.57 -4.07 103.59
CA GLN A 209 -4.70 -5.29 102.80
C GLN A 209 -5.22 -4.99 101.39
N LYS A 210 -6.24 -4.13 101.23
CA LYS A 210 -6.71 -3.68 99.90
C LYS A 210 -5.58 -3.06 99.07
N TYR A 211 -4.80 -2.15 99.67
CA TYR A 211 -3.67 -1.50 98.99
C TYR A 211 -2.64 -2.52 98.50
N ARG A 212 -2.25 -3.50 99.32
CA ARG A 212 -1.36 -4.60 98.89
C ARG A 212 -1.95 -5.44 97.76
N THR A 213 -3.25 -5.71 97.78
CA THR A 213 -3.93 -6.44 96.69
C THR A 213 -3.94 -5.65 95.38
N ALA A 214 -4.18 -4.33 95.45
CA ALA A 214 -4.10 -3.45 94.27
C ALA A 214 -2.67 -3.35 93.73
N GLN A 215 -1.68 -3.14 94.60
CA GLN A 215 -0.26 -3.10 94.23
C GLN A 215 0.22 -4.39 93.53
N ASN A 216 -0.16 -5.56 94.05
CA ASN A 216 0.16 -6.84 93.39
C ASN A 216 -0.51 -6.93 92.00
N LYS A 217 -1.78 -6.52 91.88
CA LYS A 217 -2.51 -6.46 90.60
C LYS A 217 -1.82 -5.54 89.58
N THR A 218 -1.34 -4.38 90.01
CA THR A 218 -0.55 -3.44 89.18
C THR A 218 0.76 -4.08 88.72
N ALA A 219 1.49 -4.75 89.62
CA ALA A 219 2.74 -5.43 89.31
C ALA A 219 2.55 -6.57 88.29
N ASP A 220 1.56 -7.44 88.49
CA ASP A 220 1.23 -8.55 87.58
C ASP A 220 0.82 -8.04 86.19
N LEU A 221 0.00 -7.00 86.12
CA LEU A 221 -0.37 -6.36 84.86
C LEU A 221 0.83 -5.70 84.16
N SER A 222 1.75 -5.11 84.92
CA SER A 222 2.98 -4.53 84.35
C SER A 222 3.93 -5.61 83.82
N ASN A 223 4.04 -6.76 84.49
CA ASN A 223 4.82 -7.90 84.01
C ASN A 223 4.22 -8.49 82.72
N ARG A 224 2.89 -8.66 82.67
CA ARG A 224 2.18 -9.12 81.47
C ARG A 224 2.36 -8.14 80.31
N LEU A 225 2.23 -6.83 80.54
CA LEU A 225 2.44 -5.80 79.52
C LEU A 225 3.87 -5.82 78.96
N ASN A 226 4.88 -5.98 79.82
CA ASN A 226 6.28 -6.10 79.39
C ASN A 226 6.47 -7.33 78.48
N GLN A 227 5.94 -8.50 78.87
CA GLN A 227 6.00 -9.73 78.07
C GLN A 227 5.34 -9.55 76.70
N THR A 228 4.12 -9.02 76.63
CA THR A 228 3.44 -8.75 75.35
C THR A 228 4.22 -7.75 74.50
N THR A 229 4.87 -6.76 75.12
CA THR A 229 5.73 -5.78 74.41
C THR A 229 6.96 -6.45 73.79
N GLU A 230 7.62 -7.36 74.50
CA GLU A 230 8.72 -8.13 73.94
C GLU A 230 8.26 -9.02 72.78
N ASP A 231 7.13 -9.70 72.94
CA ASP A 231 6.63 -10.63 71.93
C ASP A 231 6.13 -9.89 70.66
N ARG A 232 5.55 -8.70 70.82
CA ARG A 232 5.34 -7.78 69.68
C ARG A 232 6.66 -7.42 69.00
N VAL A 233 7.72 -7.09 69.75
CA VAL A 233 9.03 -6.74 69.15
C VAL A 233 9.68 -7.94 68.45
N LYS A 234 9.47 -9.18 68.93
CA LYS A 234 9.86 -10.41 68.23
C LYS A 234 9.08 -10.56 66.92
N GLN A 235 7.76 -10.34 66.95
CA GLN A 235 6.87 -10.43 65.79
C GLN A 235 7.17 -9.34 64.72
N ASP A 236 7.50 -8.13 65.14
CA ASP A 236 7.83 -6.99 64.26
C ASP A 236 9.15 -7.24 63.47
N ARG A 237 10.12 -7.91 64.12
CA ARG A 237 11.34 -8.41 63.46
C ARG A 237 11.06 -9.53 62.47
N GLN A 238 10.17 -10.47 62.81
CA GLN A 238 9.77 -11.53 61.88
C GLN A 238 9.04 -10.96 60.65
N LEU A 239 8.11 -10.02 60.85
CA LEU A 239 7.45 -9.30 59.76
C LEU A 239 8.46 -8.58 58.86
N THR A 240 9.45 -7.91 59.43
CA THR A 240 10.53 -7.24 58.68
C THR A 240 11.32 -8.21 57.81
N ALA A 241 11.60 -9.42 58.29
CA ALA A 241 12.26 -10.47 57.50
C ALA A 241 11.36 -10.96 56.34
N VAL A 242 10.10 -11.30 56.62
CA VAL A 242 9.16 -11.80 55.61
C VAL A 242 8.87 -10.75 54.52
N VAL A 243 8.77 -9.46 54.88
CA VAL A 243 8.67 -8.35 53.91
C VAL A 243 9.93 -8.26 53.03
N SER A 244 11.11 -8.51 53.58
CA SER A 244 12.38 -8.51 52.83
C SER A 244 12.44 -9.68 51.84
N ASP A 245 12.00 -10.88 52.25
CA ASP A 245 11.91 -12.04 51.36
C ASP A 245 10.83 -11.85 50.28
N ALA A 246 9.67 -11.27 50.60
CA ALA A 246 8.65 -10.93 49.61
C ALA A 246 9.16 -9.93 48.55
N ALA A 247 9.96 -8.93 48.97
CA ALA A 247 10.62 -8.00 48.05
C ALA A 247 11.66 -8.70 47.15
N ARG A 248 12.43 -9.65 47.72
CA ARG A 248 13.38 -10.48 46.97
C ARG A 248 12.70 -11.38 45.95
N CYS A 249 11.62 -12.07 46.32
CA CYS A 249 10.82 -12.88 45.40
C CYS A 249 10.21 -12.04 44.27
N ARG A 250 9.76 -10.81 44.55
CA ARG A 250 9.29 -9.87 43.52
C ARG A 250 10.40 -9.50 42.54
N SER A 251 11.59 -9.15 43.02
CA SER A 251 12.74 -8.85 42.16
C SER A 251 13.17 -10.04 41.29
N LYS A 252 13.13 -11.28 41.83
CA LYS A 252 13.32 -12.52 41.05
C LYS A 252 12.27 -12.63 39.94
N LEU A 253 10.99 -12.45 40.27
CA LEU A 253 9.87 -12.53 39.32
C LEU A 253 9.96 -11.46 38.22
N ASP A 254 10.31 -10.22 38.56
CA ASP A 254 10.47 -9.12 37.60
C ASP A 254 11.63 -9.40 36.62
N SER A 255 12.75 -9.93 37.12
CA SER A 255 13.92 -10.32 36.31
C SER A 255 13.59 -11.43 35.31
N ILE A 256 12.99 -12.53 35.77
CA ILE A 256 12.59 -13.65 34.90
C ILE A 256 11.49 -13.19 33.91
N SER A 257 10.58 -12.32 34.35
CA SER A 257 9.55 -11.74 33.47
C SER A 257 10.11 -10.81 32.39
N ALA A 258 11.25 -10.16 32.62
CA ALA A 258 11.98 -9.43 31.58
C ALA A 258 12.63 -10.40 30.59
N GLN A 259 13.42 -11.36 31.08
CA GLN A 259 14.07 -12.38 30.25
C GLN A 259 13.07 -13.14 29.36
N HIS A 260 11.92 -13.55 29.91
CA HIS A 260 10.85 -14.20 29.14
C HIS A 260 10.33 -13.31 27.99
N ARG A 261 10.16 -12.00 28.21
CA ARG A 261 9.71 -11.07 27.15
C ARG A 261 10.74 -10.97 26.03
N ASP A 262 12.03 -10.87 26.38
CA ASP A 262 13.11 -10.73 25.40
C ASP A 262 13.27 -12.02 24.57
N ALA A 263 13.24 -13.19 25.22
CA ALA A 263 13.21 -14.49 24.53
C ALA A 263 11.98 -14.62 23.61
N THR A 264 10.79 -14.20 24.07
CA THR A 264 9.55 -14.18 23.26
C THR A 264 9.66 -13.27 22.04
N MET A 265 10.35 -12.12 22.15
CA MET A 265 10.56 -11.20 21.03
C MET A 265 11.53 -11.78 20.00
N GLU A 266 12.65 -12.37 20.44
CA GLU A 266 13.63 -12.97 19.53
C GLU A 266 13.08 -14.22 18.83
N HIS A 267 12.28 -15.06 19.52
CA HIS A 267 11.54 -16.15 18.88
C HIS A 267 10.63 -15.64 17.74
N LYS A 268 9.83 -14.60 17.99
CA LYS A 268 8.94 -14.01 16.96
C LYS A 268 9.72 -13.42 15.78
N LYS A 269 10.90 -12.85 16.03
CA LYS A 269 11.80 -12.36 14.97
C LYS A 269 12.33 -13.51 14.11
N LEU A 270 12.86 -14.57 14.72
CA LEU A 270 13.29 -15.78 14.00
C LEU A 270 12.14 -16.43 13.21
N GLU A 271 10.91 -16.40 13.73
CA GLU A 271 9.73 -16.94 13.05
C GLU A 271 9.38 -16.14 11.77
N ILE A 272 9.52 -14.81 11.83
CA ILE A 272 9.37 -13.93 10.65
C ILE A 272 10.51 -14.18 9.64
N GLU A 273 11.76 -14.33 10.11
CA GLU A 273 12.91 -14.65 9.25
C GLU A 273 12.77 -16.03 8.57
N LYS A 274 12.18 -17.03 9.26
CA LYS A 274 11.85 -18.34 8.69
C LYS A 274 10.82 -18.20 7.57
N ARG A 275 9.66 -17.57 7.83
CA ARG A 275 8.60 -17.36 6.81
C ARG A 275 9.12 -16.60 5.58
N ASN A 276 9.97 -15.60 5.79
CA ASN A 276 10.64 -14.86 4.72
C ASN A 276 11.65 -15.71 3.92
N THR A 277 12.20 -16.78 4.51
CA THR A 277 13.09 -17.74 3.85
C THR A 277 12.29 -18.82 3.11
N GLU A 278 11.19 -19.29 3.69
CA GLU A 278 10.21 -20.19 3.06
C GLU A 278 9.60 -19.57 1.78
N SER A 279 9.26 -18.27 1.80
CA SER A 279 8.82 -17.54 0.60
C SER A 279 9.91 -17.50 -0.49
N LYS A 280 11.19 -17.29 -0.13
CA LYS A 280 12.31 -17.28 -1.10
C LYS A 280 12.60 -18.67 -1.67
N ILE A 281 12.39 -19.73 -0.87
CA ILE A 281 12.45 -21.12 -1.33
C ILE A 281 11.42 -21.36 -2.43
N GLU A 282 10.17 -20.91 -2.24
CA GLU A 282 9.09 -21.13 -3.21
C GLU A 282 9.21 -20.27 -4.48
N ASP A 283 9.64 -19.01 -4.34
CA ASP A 283 10.01 -18.15 -5.49
C ASP A 283 11.11 -18.80 -6.34
N THR A 284 12.15 -19.36 -5.70
CA THR A 284 13.27 -19.99 -6.41
C THR A 284 12.85 -21.33 -7.02
N ARG A 285 12.02 -22.15 -6.35
CA ARG A 285 11.40 -23.35 -6.95
C ARG A 285 10.61 -23.01 -8.21
N THR A 286 9.77 -21.97 -8.14
CA THR A 286 8.96 -21.51 -9.27
C THR A 286 9.85 -21.13 -10.46
N LYS A 287 10.94 -20.38 -10.23
CA LYS A 287 11.94 -20.05 -11.27
C LYS A 287 12.60 -21.31 -11.84
N ILE A 288 12.97 -22.29 -11.02
CA ILE A 288 13.55 -23.56 -11.48
C ILE A 288 12.57 -24.32 -12.38
N VAL A 289 11.27 -24.36 -12.04
CA VAL A 289 10.23 -25.01 -12.88
C VAL A 289 10.09 -24.29 -14.24
N THR A 290 10.09 -22.96 -14.27
CA THR A 290 10.09 -22.18 -15.52
C THR A 290 11.33 -22.46 -16.36
N LEU A 291 12.53 -22.38 -15.78
CA LEU A 291 13.80 -22.65 -16.46
C LEU A 291 13.88 -24.10 -16.99
N THR A 292 13.32 -25.08 -16.25
CA THR A 292 13.21 -26.47 -16.71
C THR A 292 12.32 -26.57 -17.95
N SER A 293 11.17 -25.88 -17.94
CA SER A 293 10.25 -25.83 -19.09
C SER A 293 10.87 -25.18 -20.32
N GLU A 294 11.72 -24.17 -20.13
CA GLU A 294 12.52 -23.56 -21.22
C GLU A 294 13.62 -24.49 -21.74
N ILE A 295 14.32 -25.20 -20.85
CA ILE A 295 15.34 -26.21 -21.20
C ILE A 295 14.73 -27.31 -22.06
N ASP A 296 13.59 -27.88 -21.66
CA ASP A 296 12.94 -28.94 -22.42
C ASP A 296 12.43 -28.45 -23.78
N LYS A 297 11.93 -27.21 -23.87
CA LYS A 297 11.62 -26.58 -25.16
C LYS A 297 12.86 -26.44 -26.03
N TYR A 298 13.96 -25.89 -25.53
CA TYR A 298 15.19 -25.73 -26.34
C TYR A 298 15.81 -27.07 -26.75
N ARG A 299 15.62 -28.14 -25.95
CA ARG A 299 15.99 -29.51 -26.32
C ARG A 299 15.09 -30.08 -27.42
N GLN A 300 13.79 -29.82 -27.39
CA GLN A 300 12.87 -30.16 -28.49
C GLN A 300 13.24 -29.39 -29.77
N ASP A 301 13.39 -28.06 -29.69
CA ASP A 301 13.80 -27.21 -30.82
C ASP A 301 15.14 -27.70 -31.41
N LEU A 302 16.10 -28.12 -30.57
CA LEU A 302 17.38 -28.69 -31.01
C LEU A 302 17.20 -30.02 -31.76
N ALA A 303 16.40 -30.94 -31.23
CA ALA A 303 16.15 -32.25 -31.83
C ALA A 303 15.42 -32.15 -33.17
N GLU A 304 14.39 -31.28 -33.27
CA GLU A 304 13.67 -31.02 -34.51
C GLU A 304 14.60 -30.43 -35.59
N ASN A 305 15.42 -29.43 -35.24
CA ASN A 305 16.38 -28.85 -36.19
C ASN A 305 17.49 -29.85 -36.60
N GLN A 306 17.95 -30.73 -35.71
CA GLN A 306 18.91 -31.80 -36.07
C GLN A 306 18.29 -32.83 -37.03
N SER A 307 17.03 -33.23 -36.79
CA SER A 307 16.28 -34.12 -37.69
C SER A 307 16.10 -33.51 -39.08
N LEU A 308 15.70 -32.24 -39.14
CA LEU A 308 15.57 -31.48 -40.40
C LEU A 308 16.93 -31.35 -41.13
N LYS A 309 18.01 -31.06 -40.41
CA LYS A 309 19.37 -31.04 -40.99
C LYS A 309 19.75 -32.41 -41.59
N LYS A 310 19.51 -33.51 -40.86
CA LYS A 310 19.82 -34.88 -41.35
C LYS A 310 19.09 -35.16 -42.66
N LYS A 311 17.77 -34.98 -42.68
CA LYS A 311 16.94 -35.16 -43.87
C LYS A 311 17.39 -34.29 -45.05
N LYS A 312 17.76 -33.02 -44.79
CA LYS A 312 18.28 -32.12 -45.83
C LYS A 312 19.64 -32.56 -46.37
N SER A 313 20.49 -33.17 -45.54
CA SER A 313 21.73 -33.79 -46.00
C SER A 313 21.48 -34.99 -46.93
N GLU A 314 20.52 -35.85 -46.59
CA GLU A 314 20.10 -37.01 -47.39
C GLU A 314 19.47 -36.58 -48.74
N GLU A 315 18.67 -35.50 -48.74
CA GLU A 315 18.15 -34.86 -49.97
C GLU A 315 19.29 -34.31 -50.87
N ILE A 316 20.32 -33.68 -50.28
CA ILE A 316 21.49 -33.16 -50.99
C ILE A 316 22.34 -34.28 -51.60
N GLU A 317 22.55 -35.38 -50.87
CA GLU A 317 23.31 -36.54 -51.33
C GLU A 317 22.61 -37.19 -52.54
N THR A 318 21.32 -37.50 -52.39
CA THR A 318 20.47 -38.08 -53.45
C THR A 318 20.45 -37.21 -54.73
N MET A 319 20.37 -35.88 -54.59
CA MET A 319 20.45 -34.97 -55.75
C MET A 319 21.85 -34.92 -56.35
N THR A 320 22.91 -35.03 -55.55
CA THR A 320 24.31 -35.04 -56.03
C THR A 320 24.59 -36.29 -56.87
N GLU A 321 24.13 -37.47 -56.43
CA GLU A 321 24.20 -38.70 -57.22
C GLU A 321 23.37 -38.61 -58.51
N THR A 322 22.15 -38.07 -58.43
CA THR A 322 21.29 -37.84 -59.60
C THR A 322 21.98 -36.96 -60.65
N ILE A 323 22.63 -35.87 -60.21
CA ILE A 323 23.39 -34.96 -61.09
C ILE A 323 24.63 -35.66 -61.68
N LYS A 324 25.34 -36.49 -60.88
CA LYS A 324 26.48 -37.28 -61.36
C LYS A 324 26.06 -38.23 -62.49
N SER A 325 24.99 -39.01 -62.28
CA SER A 325 24.44 -39.91 -63.30
C SER A 325 24.00 -39.17 -64.58
N HIS A 326 23.38 -37.99 -64.45
CA HIS A 326 23.05 -37.15 -65.62
C HIS A 326 24.31 -36.65 -66.35
N ASN A 327 25.38 -36.27 -65.64
CA ASN A 327 26.65 -35.88 -66.28
C ASN A 327 27.29 -37.04 -67.05
N GLU A 328 27.25 -38.26 -66.49
CA GLU A 328 27.78 -39.47 -67.11
C GLU A 328 26.98 -39.83 -68.37
N ALA A 329 25.63 -39.84 -68.31
CA ALA A 329 24.77 -40.06 -69.48
C ALA A 329 24.94 -38.97 -70.56
N MET A 330 25.16 -37.70 -70.20
CA MET A 330 25.48 -36.66 -71.17
C MET A 330 26.83 -36.91 -71.85
N LYS A 331 27.85 -37.37 -71.11
CA LYS A 331 29.18 -37.70 -71.63
C LYS A 331 29.12 -38.84 -72.65
N GLU A 332 28.37 -39.90 -72.35
CA GLU A 332 28.11 -41.01 -73.29
C GLU A 332 27.36 -40.53 -74.55
N HIS A 333 26.30 -39.73 -74.38
CA HIS A 333 25.59 -39.12 -75.52
C HIS A 333 26.51 -38.23 -76.36
N GLN A 334 27.44 -37.50 -75.75
CA GLN A 334 28.38 -36.62 -76.46
C GLN A 334 29.47 -37.41 -77.21
N GLN A 335 29.95 -38.53 -76.64
CA GLN A 335 30.78 -39.50 -77.35
C GLN A 335 30.04 -40.18 -78.51
N SER A 336 28.76 -40.53 -78.32
CA SER A 336 27.89 -41.09 -79.36
C SER A 336 27.64 -40.10 -80.51
N ILE A 337 27.43 -38.82 -80.19
CA ILE A 337 27.33 -37.74 -81.19
C ILE A 337 28.63 -37.63 -81.99
N ALA A 338 29.79 -37.58 -81.34
CA ALA A 338 31.08 -37.51 -82.03
C ALA A 338 31.36 -38.74 -82.91
N SER A 339 31.02 -39.95 -82.43
CA SER A 339 31.13 -41.19 -83.21
C SER A 339 30.23 -41.18 -84.45
N ASN A 340 28.98 -40.73 -84.30
CA ASN A 340 28.03 -40.64 -85.41
C ASN A 340 28.37 -39.50 -86.39
N GLN A 341 28.93 -38.37 -85.91
CA GLN A 341 29.48 -37.33 -86.77
C GLN A 341 30.63 -37.86 -87.62
N LYS A 342 31.57 -38.63 -87.02
CA LYS A 342 32.65 -39.27 -87.78
C LYS A 342 32.08 -40.19 -88.86
N LYS A 343 31.18 -41.11 -88.52
CA LYS A 343 30.51 -41.99 -89.49
C LYS A 343 29.81 -41.22 -90.61
N LEU A 344 29.25 -40.05 -90.33
CA LEU A 344 28.56 -39.25 -91.35
C LEU A 344 29.56 -38.60 -92.33
N THR A 345 30.75 -38.21 -91.86
CA THR A 345 31.89 -37.79 -92.69
C THR A 345 32.48 -38.96 -93.49
N ASP A 346 32.66 -40.11 -92.84
CA ASP A 346 33.16 -41.34 -93.48
C ASP A 346 32.21 -41.75 -94.64
N ASN A 347 30.90 -41.86 -94.37
CA ASN A 347 29.87 -42.16 -95.37
C ASN A 347 29.79 -41.10 -96.49
N ALA A 348 29.99 -39.81 -96.21
CA ALA A 348 30.02 -38.77 -97.25
C ALA A 348 31.24 -38.92 -98.20
N SER A 349 32.35 -39.45 -97.67
CA SER A 349 33.55 -39.80 -98.44
C SER A 349 33.29 -41.03 -99.32
N GLU A 350 32.57 -42.03 -98.83
CA GLU A 350 32.11 -43.16 -99.67
C GLU A 350 31.13 -42.72 -100.76
N LEU A 351 30.22 -41.79 -100.46
CA LEU A 351 29.21 -41.30 -101.43
C LEU A 351 29.85 -40.59 -102.64
N THR A 352 30.93 -39.83 -102.41
CA THR A 352 31.69 -39.18 -103.51
C THR A 352 32.50 -40.20 -104.34
N VAL A 353 33.02 -41.27 -103.73
CA VAL A 353 33.59 -42.41 -104.47
C VAL A 353 32.53 -43.13 -105.31
N ILE A 354 31.33 -43.35 -104.76
CA ILE A 354 30.20 -43.97 -105.48
C ILE A 354 29.76 -43.09 -106.66
N GLN A 355 29.64 -41.77 -106.49
CA GLN A 355 29.34 -40.84 -107.60
C GLN A 355 30.40 -40.91 -108.71
N THR A 356 31.69 -40.99 -108.35
CA THR A 356 32.80 -41.13 -109.31
C THR A 356 32.69 -42.45 -110.09
N ASN A 357 32.43 -43.57 -109.41
CA ASN A 357 32.23 -44.88 -110.05
C ASN A 357 30.97 -44.93 -110.93
N LEU A 358 29.90 -44.22 -110.56
CA LEU A 358 28.68 -44.11 -111.36
C LEU A 358 28.93 -43.30 -112.64
N GLN A 359 29.79 -42.27 -112.59
CA GLN A 359 30.21 -41.52 -113.77
C GLN A 359 31.07 -42.36 -114.73
N ILE A 360 32.00 -43.18 -114.22
CA ILE A 360 32.76 -44.17 -115.03
C ILE A 360 31.82 -45.21 -115.66
N THR A 361 30.81 -45.66 -114.92
CA THR A 361 29.82 -46.64 -115.42
C THR A 361 28.95 -46.04 -116.52
N LYS A 362 28.60 -44.75 -116.42
CA LYS A 362 27.86 -44.00 -117.45
C LYS A 362 28.65 -43.89 -118.77
N GLN A 363 29.97 -43.75 -118.72
CA GLN A 363 30.84 -43.80 -119.91
C GLN A 363 30.86 -45.20 -120.55
N LYS A 364 30.96 -46.28 -119.74
CA LYS A 364 30.88 -47.67 -120.26
C LYS A 364 29.54 -47.95 -120.96
N PHE A 365 28.44 -47.38 -120.49
CA PHE A 365 27.12 -47.54 -121.10
C PHE A 365 27.03 -46.88 -122.50
N GLN A 366 27.77 -45.80 -122.76
CA GLN A 366 27.86 -45.20 -124.09
C GLN A 366 28.60 -46.12 -125.09
N GLY A 367 29.64 -46.82 -124.65
CA GLY A 367 30.35 -47.80 -125.50
C GLY A 367 29.48 -49.00 -125.90
N LEU A 368 28.67 -49.53 -124.97
CA LEU A 368 27.75 -50.64 -125.27
C LEU A 368 26.66 -50.27 -126.28
N LYS A 369 26.27 -48.99 -126.35
CA LYS A 369 25.27 -48.51 -127.33
C LYS A 369 25.76 -48.65 -128.77
N GLN A 370 27.07 -48.53 -129.02
CA GLN A 370 27.64 -48.73 -130.35
C GLN A 370 27.57 -50.20 -130.79
N SER A 371 27.90 -51.13 -129.90
CA SER A 371 27.94 -52.58 -130.19
C SER A 371 26.56 -53.23 -130.43
N LEU A 372 25.47 -52.53 -130.15
CA LEU A 372 24.11 -53.04 -130.41
C LEU A 372 23.76 -52.92 -131.91
N SER A 373 24.25 -51.88 -132.58
CA SER A 373 23.94 -51.55 -133.98
C SER A 373 24.40 -52.62 -134.98
N ASP A 374 25.40 -53.42 -134.63
CA ASP A 374 26.00 -54.42 -135.51
C ASP A 374 25.30 -55.79 -135.45
N LYS A 375 24.33 -55.99 -134.54
CA LYS A 375 23.71 -57.31 -134.28
C LYS A 375 22.36 -57.54 -134.94
N GLU A 376 21.61 -56.49 -135.26
CA GLU A 376 20.28 -56.60 -135.88
C GLU A 376 20.31 -57.23 -137.29
N SER A 377 21.46 -57.20 -137.96
CA SER A 377 21.69 -57.86 -139.26
C SER A 377 21.59 -59.40 -139.20
N ASN A 378 21.86 -60.02 -138.04
CA ASN A 378 22.03 -61.47 -137.91
C ASN A 378 20.74 -62.23 -137.51
N GLU A 379 19.63 -61.53 -137.22
CA GLU A 379 18.39 -62.16 -136.76
C GLU A 379 17.55 -62.73 -137.92
N LYS A 380 17.66 -62.13 -139.12
CA LYS A 380 16.76 -62.37 -140.25
C LYS A 380 16.78 -63.80 -140.79
N SER A 381 17.89 -64.52 -140.65
CA SER A 381 18.05 -65.89 -141.17
C SER A 381 17.44 -66.99 -140.29
N LYS A 382 17.16 -66.73 -138.99
CA LYS A 382 16.67 -67.77 -138.06
C LYS A 382 15.16 -68.00 -138.09
N ARG A 383 14.40 -67.22 -138.87
CA ARG A 383 12.94 -67.33 -138.95
C ARG A 383 12.41 -68.52 -139.75
N LEU A 384 13.24 -69.16 -140.59
CA LEU A 384 12.81 -70.25 -141.50
C LEU A 384 12.96 -71.66 -140.91
N GLU A 385 13.54 -71.82 -139.72
CA GLU A 385 13.87 -73.14 -139.15
C GLU A 385 12.84 -73.64 -138.11
N ILE A 386 12.05 -72.73 -137.53
CA ILE A 386 11.08 -73.02 -136.46
C ILE A 386 9.78 -73.67 -136.99
N GLU A 387 9.39 -73.32 -138.23
CA GLU A 387 8.12 -73.72 -138.85
C GLU A 387 8.00 -75.25 -139.03
N ASN A 388 9.14 -75.95 -139.20
CA ASN A 388 9.17 -77.39 -139.44
C ASN A 388 9.01 -78.25 -138.15
N GLN A 389 9.14 -77.66 -136.96
CA GLN A 389 9.11 -78.43 -135.70
C GLN A 389 7.69 -78.59 -135.11
N GLN A 390 6.72 -77.78 -135.54
CA GLN A 390 5.39 -77.73 -134.93
C GLN A 390 4.51 -78.95 -135.27
N ASN A 391 4.70 -79.57 -136.44
CA ASN A 391 3.84 -80.66 -136.92
C ASN A 391 4.06 -82.02 -136.22
N MET A 392 5.13 -82.20 -135.45
CA MET A 392 5.42 -83.46 -134.73
C MET A 392 4.79 -83.54 -133.33
N LEU A 393 4.33 -82.43 -132.76
CA LEU A 393 3.93 -82.38 -131.34
C LEU A 393 2.51 -82.90 -131.07
N GLU A 394 1.61 -82.75 -132.05
CA GLU A 394 0.16 -82.96 -131.84
C GLU A 394 -0.22 -84.44 -131.65
N THR A 395 0.58 -85.37 -132.17
CA THR A 395 0.34 -86.82 -132.06
C THR A 395 0.52 -87.36 -130.63
N ASN A 396 1.48 -86.81 -129.87
CA ASN A 396 1.80 -87.26 -128.50
C ASN A 396 0.74 -86.85 -127.45
N LYS A 397 -0.27 -86.07 -127.86
CA LYS A 397 -1.24 -85.39 -126.99
C LYS A 397 -2.27 -86.33 -126.37
N LYS A 398 -2.55 -87.48 -127.01
CA LYS A 398 -3.65 -88.40 -126.63
C LYS A 398 -3.26 -89.36 -125.49
N SER A 399 -2.14 -90.07 -125.58
CA SER A 399 -1.69 -91.02 -124.53
C SER A 399 -1.42 -90.38 -123.16
N VAL A 400 -1.32 -89.04 -123.11
CA VAL A 400 -1.15 -88.25 -121.88
C VAL A 400 -2.47 -88.06 -121.11
N GLN A 401 -3.65 -88.34 -121.71
CA GLN A 401 -4.94 -88.07 -121.06
C GLN A 401 -5.41 -89.17 -120.11
N GLU A 402 -5.09 -90.45 -120.37
CA GLU A 402 -5.62 -91.57 -119.57
C GLU A 402 -4.80 -91.82 -118.31
N LEU A 403 -3.46 -91.82 -118.41
CA LEU A 403 -2.55 -91.89 -117.25
C LEU A 403 -2.71 -90.70 -116.27
N LYS A 404 -3.34 -89.59 -116.70
CA LYS A 404 -3.61 -88.43 -115.83
C LYS A 404 -4.71 -88.69 -114.80
N LYS A 405 -5.69 -89.56 -115.06
CA LYS A 405 -6.79 -89.81 -114.10
C LYS A 405 -6.30 -90.54 -112.85
N GLU A 406 -5.62 -91.67 -113.01
CA GLU A 406 -5.23 -92.52 -111.88
C GLU A 406 -4.17 -91.86 -110.97
N ILE A 407 -3.26 -91.07 -111.55
CA ILE A 407 -2.25 -90.31 -110.79
C ILE A 407 -2.88 -89.16 -109.99
N ALA A 408 -3.94 -88.52 -110.49
CA ALA A 408 -4.63 -87.44 -109.78
C ALA A 408 -5.31 -87.94 -108.49
N GLU A 409 -6.01 -89.07 -108.57
CA GLU A 409 -6.74 -89.70 -107.45
C GLU A 409 -5.81 -89.96 -106.24
N LYS A 410 -4.63 -90.56 -106.50
CA LYS A 410 -3.65 -90.89 -105.44
C LYS A 410 -2.81 -89.69 -105.00
N ARG A 411 -2.55 -88.70 -105.86
CA ARG A 411 -1.92 -87.43 -105.43
C ARG A 411 -2.79 -86.70 -104.41
N ASN A 412 -4.10 -86.61 -104.66
CA ASN A 412 -5.01 -85.85 -103.81
C ASN A 412 -5.02 -86.38 -102.35
N GLN A 413 -5.00 -87.70 -102.17
CA GLN A 413 -4.93 -88.32 -100.83
C GLN A 413 -3.59 -88.10 -100.11
N VAL A 414 -2.47 -88.02 -100.84
CA VAL A 414 -1.15 -87.71 -100.27
C VAL A 414 -1.06 -86.22 -99.91
N GLU A 415 -1.59 -85.35 -100.76
CA GLU A 415 -1.55 -83.90 -100.57
C GLU A 415 -2.42 -83.45 -99.39
N ILE A 416 -3.62 -84.00 -99.22
CA ILE A 416 -4.46 -83.79 -98.03
C ILE A 416 -3.72 -84.20 -96.74
N LYS A 417 -3.04 -85.36 -96.73
CA LYS A 417 -2.28 -85.82 -95.55
C LYS A 417 -1.01 -85.00 -95.32
N ALA A 418 -0.35 -84.51 -96.36
CA ALA A 418 0.79 -83.61 -96.25
C ALA A 418 0.38 -82.24 -95.69
N GLN A 419 -0.77 -81.70 -96.11
CA GLN A 419 -1.35 -80.48 -95.56
C GLN A 419 -1.75 -80.65 -94.09
N GLN A 420 -2.31 -81.80 -93.69
CA GLN A 420 -2.57 -82.12 -92.28
C GLN A 420 -1.28 -82.18 -91.45
N PHE A 421 -0.21 -82.83 -91.94
CA PHE A 421 1.08 -82.85 -91.25
C PHE A 421 1.72 -81.45 -91.14
N ALA A 422 1.57 -80.61 -92.16
CA ALA A 422 2.02 -79.21 -92.11
C ALA A 422 1.21 -78.38 -91.09
N GLY A 423 -0.11 -78.54 -91.07
CA GLY A 423 -1.01 -77.93 -90.09
C GLY A 423 -0.64 -78.31 -88.66
N ASN A 424 -0.55 -79.61 -88.36
CA ASN A 424 -0.19 -80.11 -87.04
C ASN A 424 1.21 -79.64 -86.59
N LYS A 425 2.16 -79.45 -87.52
CA LYS A 425 3.49 -78.89 -87.20
C LYS A 425 3.45 -77.38 -86.89
N ILE A 426 2.57 -76.63 -87.56
CA ILE A 426 2.33 -75.21 -87.27
C ILE A 426 1.58 -75.05 -85.93
N GLU A 427 0.64 -75.94 -85.63
CA GLU A 427 -0.01 -75.98 -84.31
C GLU A 427 0.94 -76.36 -83.19
N LEU A 428 1.81 -77.36 -83.37
CA LEU A 428 2.87 -77.68 -82.41
C LEU A 428 3.77 -76.46 -82.14
N ALA A 429 4.27 -75.79 -83.18
CA ALA A 429 5.10 -74.59 -83.01
C ALA A 429 4.35 -73.42 -82.34
N ARG A 430 3.03 -73.30 -82.56
CA ARG A 430 2.15 -72.34 -81.85
C ARG A 430 1.92 -72.73 -80.39
N ILE A 431 1.78 -74.01 -80.09
CA ILE A 431 1.61 -74.52 -78.72
C ILE A 431 2.93 -74.35 -77.95
N GLU A 432 4.08 -74.62 -78.58
CA GLU A 432 5.40 -74.38 -78.00
C GLU A 432 5.65 -72.90 -77.70
N THR A 433 5.36 -71.99 -78.65
CA THR A 433 5.46 -70.54 -78.38
C THR A 433 4.45 -70.06 -77.34
N SER A 434 3.21 -70.56 -77.37
CA SER A 434 2.21 -70.22 -76.36
C SER A 434 2.57 -70.73 -74.96
N ILE A 435 3.17 -71.93 -74.83
CA ILE A 435 3.71 -72.44 -73.57
C ILE A 435 4.89 -71.58 -73.09
N GLU A 436 5.78 -71.16 -73.99
CA GLU A 436 6.94 -70.34 -73.63
C GLU A 436 6.54 -68.91 -73.23
N ASP A 437 5.52 -68.34 -73.87
CA ASP A 437 4.96 -67.04 -73.47
C ASP A 437 4.12 -67.14 -72.19
N LEU A 438 3.40 -68.25 -71.96
CA LEU A 438 2.74 -68.53 -70.68
C LEU A 438 3.75 -68.74 -69.53
N LYS A 439 4.94 -69.31 -69.78
CA LYS A 439 6.04 -69.35 -68.78
C LYS A 439 6.54 -67.94 -68.46
N LYS A 440 6.76 -67.09 -69.47
CA LYS A 440 7.20 -65.69 -69.27
C LYS A 440 6.16 -64.89 -68.49
N GLU A 441 4.89 -65.01 -68.88
CA GLU A 441 3.79 -64.31 -68.21
C GLU A 441 3.57 -64.85 -66.79
N LYS A 442 3.72 -66.17 -66.56
CA LYS A 442 3.77 -66.74 -65.20
C LYS A 442 4.92 -66.15 -64.37
N GLY A 443 6.15 -66.17 -64.88
CA GLY A 443 7.32 -65.64 -64.16
C GLY A 443 7.21 -64.13 -63.88
N LYS A 444 6.59 -63.39 -64.81
CA LYS A 444 6.22 -61.99 -64.64
C LYS A 444 5.13 -61.81 -63.57
N GLN A 445 4.09 -62.64 -63.54
CA GLN A 445 3.07 -62.62 -62.48
C GLN A 445 3.65 -63.01 -61.10
N GLU A 446 4.59 -63.95 -61.03
CA GLU A 446 5.31 -64.29 -59.80
C GLU A 446 6.21 -63.14 -59.32
N GLN A 447 6.84 -62.41 -60.24
CA GLN A 447 7.60 -61.18 -59.94
C GLN A 447 6.67 -60.02 -59.51
N ASP A 448 5.57 -59.79 -60.23
CA ASP A 448 4.57 -58.76 -59.90
C ASP A 448 3.90 -59.05 -58.55
N LEU A 449 3.69 -60.32 -58.19
CA LEU A 449 3.27 -60.75 -56.85
C LEU A 449 4.36 -60.52 -55.80
N SER A 450 5.63 -60.78 -56.11
CA SER A 450 6.77 -60.51 -55.22
C SER A 450 6.90 -59.02 -54.91
N ASP A 451 6.84 -58.17 -55.93
CA ASP A 451 6.94 -56.72 -55.76
C ASP A 451 5.65 -56.09 -55.20
N SER A 452 4.48 -56.69 -55.45
CA SER A 452 3.24 -56.32 -54.77
C SER A 452 3.27 -56.69 -53.29
N ARG A 453 3.85 -57.85 -52.90
CA ARG A 453 4.09 -58.20 -51.48
C ARG A 453 5.07 -57.24 -50.82
N LYS A 454 6.17 -56.87 -51.48
CA LYS A 454 7.11 -55.84 -50.96
C LYS A 454 6.45 -54.47 -50.81
N LYS A 455 5.58 -54.07 -51.75
CA LYS A 455 4.76 -52.85 -51.63
C LYS A 455 3.76 -52.96 -50.48
N LEU A 456 3.08 -54.09 -50.30
CA LEU A 456 2.14 -54.32 -49.20
C LEU A 456 2.86 -54.22 -47.85
N GLU A 457 4.02 -54.87 -47.71
CA GLU A 457 4.81 -54.81 -46.48
C GLU A 457 5.34 -53.40 -46.20
N LYS A 458 5.85 -52.70 -47.22
CA LYS A 458 6.24 -51.29 -47.08
C LYS A 458 5.05 -50.39 -46.70
N ASN A 459 3.86 -50.66 -47.26
CA ASN A 459 2.65 -49.93 -46.91
C ASN A 459 2.19 -50.26 -45.48
N ASN A 460 2.35 -51.49 -44.99
CA ASN A 460 2.03 -51.89 -43.61
C ASN A 460 2.98 -51.23 -42.60
N ILE A 461 4.27 -51.14 -42.92
CA ILE A 461 5.26 -50.38 -42.12
C ILE A 461 4.86 -48.90 -42.09
N LEU A 462 4.57 -48.31 -43.26
CA LEU A 462 4.12 -46.91 -43.37
C LEU A 462 2.78 -46.68 -42.64
N LEU A 463 1.88 -47.68 -42.60
CA LEU A 463 0.62 -47.61 -41.86
C LEU A 463 0.88 -47.51 -40.36
N ARG A 464 1.75 -48.38 -39.82
CA ARG A 464 2.16 -48.33 -38.40
C ARG A 464 2.86 -47.02 -38.04
N GLU A 465 3.75 -46.52 -38.90
CA GLU A 465 4.36 -45.19 -38.75
C GLU A 465 3.30 -44.07 -38.72
N LYS A 466 2.17 -44.23 -39.41
CA LYS A 466 1.04 -43.29 -39.35
C LYS A 466 0.15 -43.49 -38.14
N GLU A 467 -0.08 -44.73 -37.70
CA GLU A 467 -0.82 -45.05 -36.48
C GLU A 467 -0.10 -44.45 -35.26
N THR A 468 1.20 -44.72 -35.07
CA THR A 468 1.99 -44.11 -33.98
C THR A 468 2.06 -42.58 -34.09
N ALA A 469 2.21 -42.01 -35.29
CA ALA A 469 2.20 -40.55 -35.46
C ALA A 469 0.80 -39.91 -35.23
N ILE A 470 -0.28 -40.70 -35.30
CA ILE A 470 -1.64 -40.29 -34.90
C ILE A 470 -1.79 -40.38 -33.38
N GLU A 471 -1.28 -41.44 -32.74
CA GLU A 471 -1.26 -41.57 -31.27
C GLU A 471 -0.45 -40.43 -30.62
N GLU A 472 0.74 -40.11 -31.14
CA GLU A 472 1.52 -38.93 -30.73
C GLU A 472 0.75 -37.63 -30.90
N GLN A 473 -0.03 -37.48 -31.99
CA GLN A 473 -0.86 -36.30 -32.19
C GLN A 473 -2.10 -36.27 -31.29
N ILE A 474 -2.68 -37.40 -30.90
CA ILE A 474 -3.75 -37.48 -29.91
C ILE A 474 -3.23 -37.02 -28.55
N ILE A 475 -2.10 -37.56 -28.09
CA ILE A 475 -1.45 -37.13 -26.83
C ILE A 475 -1.10 -35.63 -26.88
N LYS A 476 -0.62 -35.13 -28.03
CA LYS A 476 -0.33 -33.70 -28.23
C LYS A 476 -1.61 -32.84 -28.23
N MET A 477 -2.72 -33.33 -28.81
CA MET A 477 -4.02 -32.67 -28.73
C MET A 477 -4.55 -32.65 -27.30
N GLU A 478 -4.53 -33.75 -26.56
CA GLU A 478 -4.97 -33.80 -25.15
C GLU A 478 -4.15 -32.83 -24.27
N SER A 479 -2.84 -32.76 -24.48
CA SER A 479 -1.97 -31.76 -23.84
C SER A 479 -2.35 -30.32 -24.20
N LEU A 480 -2.69 -30.07 -25.47
CA LEU A 480 -3.13 -28.75 -25.94
C LEU A 480 -4.53 -28.38 -25.45
N THR A 481 -5.47 -29.32 -25.39
CA THR A 481 -6.81 -29.15 -24.79
C THR A 481 -6.71 -28.84 -23.30
N THR A 482 -5.82 -29.53 -22.57
CA THR A 482 -5.54 -29.24 -21.16
C THR A 482 -4.95 -27.84 -20.98
N LYS A 483 -4.03 -27.42 -21.86
CA LYS A 483 -3.48 -26.06 -21.87
C LYS A 483 -4.52 -25.01 -22.25
N LEU A 484 -5.41 -25.28 -23.21
CA LEU A 484 -6.53 -24.41 -23.58
C LEU A 484 -7.47 -24.21 -22.39
N PHE A 485 -7.87 -25.27 -21.69
CA PHE A 485 -8.74 -25.18 -20.52
C PHE A 485 -8.12 -24.32 -19.40
N LEU A 486 -6.81 -24.46 -19.16
CA LEU A 486 -6.07 -23.62 -18.21
C LEU A 486 -5.97 -22.15 -18.68
N LEU A 487 -5.78 -21.91 -19.98
CA LEU A 487 -5.75 -20.57 -20.57
C LEU A 487 -7.13 -19.90 -20.55
N GLU A 488 -8.22 -20.61 -20.83
CA GLU A 488 -9.59 -20.11 -20.67
C GLU A 488 -9.91 -19.74 -19.21
N ALA A 489 -9.45 -20.55 -18.25
CA ALA A 489 -9.58 -20.23 -16.83
C ALA A 489 -8.77 -18.96 -16.45
N GLN A 490 -7.59 -18.78 -17.05
CA GLN A 490 -6.76 -17.59 -16.89
C GLN A 490 -7.38 -16.34 -17.57
N GLU A 491 -7.96 -16.48 -18.76
CA GLU A 491 -8.71 -15.41 -19.44
C GLU A 491 -9.93 -14.98 -18.63
N ARG A 492 -10.72 -15.91 -18.07
CA ARG A 492 -11.83 -15.55 -17.17
C ARG A 492 -11.35 -14.81 -15.93
N LYS A 493 -10.23 -15.23 -15.33
CA LYS A 493 -9.64 -14.53 -14.18
C LYS A 493 -9.22 -13.10 -14.56
N LEU A 494 -8.51 -12.93 -15.68
CA LEU A 494 -8.08 -11.62 -16.18
C LEU A 494 -9.26 -10.75 -16.63
N GLY A 495 -10.31 -11.34 -17.21
CA GLY A 495 -11.54 -10.65 -17.60
C GLY A 495 -12.26 -10.06 -16.39
N ASN A 496 -12.45 -10.84 -15.32
CA ASN A 496 -13.01 -10.36 -14.06
C ASN A 496 -12.15 -9.24 -13.42
N GLU A 497 -10.82 -9.34 -13.54
CA GLU A 497 -9.90 -8.32 -13.04
C GLU A 497 -9.94 -7.03 -13.88
N ILE A 498 -10.09 -7.15 -15.21
CA ILE A 498 -10.33 -6.02 -16.12
C ILE A 498 -11.69 -5.36 -15.82
N GLU A 499 -12.76 -6.12 -15.61
CA GLU A 499 -14.08 -5.59 -15.25
C GLU A 499 -14.03 -4.81 -13.93
N TYR A 500 -13.39 -5.37 -12.90
CA TYR A 500 -13.15 -4.67 -11.63
C TYR A 500 -12.32 -3.38 -11.79
N LEU A 501 -11.28 -3.41 -12.64
CA LEU A 501 -10.48 -2.22 -12.94
C LEU A 501 -11.26 -1.17 -13.75
N GLN A 502 -12.11 -1.58 -14.70
CA GLN A 502 -13.01 -0.70 -15.44
C GLN A 502 -14.05 -0.05 -14.52
N GLU A 503 -14.62 -0.78 -13.56
CA GLU A 503 -15.54 -0.24 -12.57
C GLU A 503 -14.83 0.78 -11.66
N LYS A 504 -13.58 0.47 -11.24
CA LYS A 504 -12.72 1.35 -10.45
C LYS A 504 -12.32 2.63 -11.21
N ILE A 505 -12.02 2.53 -12.51
CA ILE A 505 -11.78 3.67 -13.41
C ILE A 505 -13.05 4.50 -13.51
N THR A 506 -14.19 3.89 -13.83
CA THR A 506 -15.50 4.57 -13.94
C THR A 506 -15.87 5.32 -12.64
N ARG A 507 -15.59 4.74 -11.47
CA ARG A 507 -15.76 5.42 -10.17
C ARG A 507 -14.83 6.64 -10.01
N LYS A 508 -13.60 6.57 -10.52
CA LYS A 508 -12.63 7.68 -10.51
C LYS A 508 -12.94 8.75 -11.55
N ASP A 509 -13.45 8.41 -12.73
CA ASP A 509 -13.89 9.40 -13.73
C ASP A 509 -15.05 10.23 -13.19
N ARG A 510 -16.02 9.59 -12.51
CA ARG A 510 -17.10 10.29 -11.77
C ARG A 510 -16.58 11.15 -10.61
N GLU A 511 -15.38 10.89 -10.08
CA GLU A 511 -14.73 11.71 -9.06
C GLU A 511 -14.00 12.90 -9.69
N ILE A 512 -13.28 12.68 -10.79
CA ILE A 512 -12.66 13.72 -11.61
C ILE A 512 -13.71 14.69 -12.17
N GLU A 513 -14.85 14.20 -12.66
CA GLU A 513 -15.92 15.05 -13.19
C GLU A 513 -16.53 15.96 -12.11
N ARG A 514 -16.72 15.44 -10.88
CA ARG A 514 -17.13 16.23 -9.71
C ARG A 514 -16.06 17.25 -9.32
N ASN A 515 -14.79 16.86 -9.33
CA ASN A 515 -13.69 17.76 -9.02
C ASN A 515 -13.52 18.86 -10.08
N ASN A 516 -13.73 18.56 -11.37
CA ASN A 516 -13.72 19.53 -12.46
C ASN A 516 -14.88 20.54 -12.33
N LYS A 517 -16.09 20.08 -11.96
CA LYS A 517 -17.21 20.98 -11.65
C LYS A 517 -16.91 21.87 -10.44
N ASN A 518 -16.25 21.33 -9.40
CA ASN A 518 -15.79 22.13 -8.26
C ASN A 518 -14.70 23.14 -8.65
N ILE A 519 -13.74 22.77 -9.51
CA ILE A 519 -12.70 23.66 -10.02
C ILE A 519 -13.31 24.80 -10.85
N GLU A 520 -14.28 24.51 -11.72
CA GLU A 520 -14.94 25.53 -12.53
C GLU A 520 -15.79 26.48 -11.65
N ASN A 521 -16.46 25.96 -10.62
CA ASN A 521 -17.16 26.78 -9.61
C ASN A 521 -16.21 27.63 -8.75
N ILE A 522 -14.98 27.17 -8.50
CA ILE A 522 -13.94 27.97 -7.83
C ILE A 522 -13.39 29.03 -8.79
N LYS A 523 -13.25 28.70 -10.08
CA LYS A 523 -12.74 29.58 -11.12
C LYS A 523 -13.70 30.74 -11.44
N THR A 524 -15.01 30.49 -11.54
CA THR A 524 -16.01 31.58 -11.63
C THR A 524 -15.96 32.46 -10.39
N LYS A 525 -15.94 31.87 -9.18
CA LYS A 525 -15.83 32.63 -7.93
C LYS A 525 -14.53 33.44 -7.81
N MET A 526 -13.42 32.96 -8.38
CA MET A 526 -12.17 33.73 -8.51
C MET A 526 -12.29 34.87 -9.53
N GLN A 527 -13.05 34.69 -10.62
CA GLN A 527 -13.33 35.76 -11.58
C GLN A 527 -14.21 36.84 -10.96
N ASP A 528 -15.26 36.46 -10.22
CA ASP A 528 -16.13 37.39 -9.47
C ASP A 528 -15.29 38.23 -8.48
N LEU A 529 -14.48 37.58 -7.65
CA LEU A 529 -13.56 38.24 -6.71
C LEU A 529 -12.48 39.08 -7.41
N HIS A 530 -12.09 38.73 -8.64
CA HIS A 530 -11.16 39.54 -9.43
C HIS A 530 -11.83 40.80 -9.99
N SER A 531 -13.08 40.70 -10.45
CA SER A 531 -13.88 41.85 -10.87
C SER A 531 -14.21 42.77 -9.69
N GLU A 532 -14.57 42.22 -8.53
CA GLU A 532 -14.74 42.97 -7.28
C GLU A 532 -13.43 43.68 -6.88
N LYS A 533 -12.30 42.97 -6.92
CA LYS A 533 -10.98 43.57 -6.68
C LYS A 533 -10.67 44.70 -7.67
N GLN A 534 -10.97 44.52 -8.96
CA GLN A 534 -10.76 45.59 -9.96
C GLN A 534 -11.64 46.81 -9.67
N GLN A 535 -12.92 46.62 -9.32
CA GLN A 535 -13.81 47.72 -8.92
C GLN A 535 -13.27 48.46 -7.69
N LEU A 536 -12.89 47.73 -6.63
CA LEU A 536 -12.27 48.30 -5.43
C LEU A 536 -10.95 49.03 -5.75
N GLN A 537 -10.12 48.49 -6.65
CA GLN A 537 -8.88 49.12 -7.13
C GLN A 537 -9.19 50.44 -7.86
N THR A 538 -10.18 50.46 -8.76
CA THR A 538 -10.62 51.68 -9.46
C THR A 538 -11.19 52.72 -8.48
N THR A 539 -12.01 52.30 -7.51
CA THR A 539 -12.55 53.18 -6.46
C THR A 539 -11.44 53.73 -5.56
N MET A 540 -10.43 52.93 -5.23
CA MET A 540 -9.24 53.37 -4.49
C MET A 540 -8.45 54.41 -5.30
N THR A 541 -8.16 54.16 -6.58
CA THR A 541 -7.47 55.14 -7.44
C THR A 541 -8.25 56.45 -7.55
N ALA A 542 -9.55 56.40 -7.82
CA ALA A 542 -10.41 57.59 -7.86
C ALA A 542 -10.46 58.35 -6.51
N THR A 543 -10.27 57.65 -5.39
CA THR A 543 -10.18 58.26 -4.06
C THR A 543 -8.79 58.86 -3.80
N GLN A 544 -7.71 58.20 -4.26
CA GLN A 544 -6.36 58.75 -4.24
C GLN A 544 -6.22 59.99 -5.13
N GLU A 545 -6.90 60.05 -6.28
CA GLU A 545 -6.93 61.26 -7.12
C GLU A 545 -7.72 62.40 -6.49
N LYS A 546 -8.83 62.12 -5.78
CA LYS A 546 -9.53 63.12 -4.95
C LYS A 546 -8.62 63.65 -3.82
N ILE A 547 -7.89 62.76 -3.14
CA ILE A 547 -6.92 63.15 -2.10
C ILE A 547 -5.78 63.98 -2.70
N ARG A 548 -5.26 63.61 -3.88
CA ARG A 548 -4.26 64.41 -4.61
C ARG A 548 -4.79 65.80 -4.94
N PHE A 549 -6.02 65.90 -5.46
CA PHE A 549 -6.65 67.17 -5.78
C PHE A 549 -6.81 68.06 -4.53
N ILE A 550 -7.35 67.50 -3.44
CA ILE A 550 -7.49 68.18 -2.14
C ILE A 550 -6.13 68.62 -1.59
N ASN A 551 -5.08 67.81 -1.72
CA ASN A 551 -3.73 68.16 -1.29
C ASN A 551 -3.11 69.29 -2.14
N GLU A 552 -3.38 69.32 -3.46
CA GLU A 552 -2.93 70.41 -4.33
C GLU A 552 -3.70 71.72 -4.05
N ASP A 553 -5.01 71.64 -3.76
CA ASP A 553 -5.82 72.78 -3.28
C ASP A 553 -5.32 73.29 -1.92
N ILE A 554 -5.04 72.41 -0.96
CA ILE A 554 -4.45 72.78 0.35
C ILE A 554 -3.11 73.47 0.15
N LYS A 555 -2.24 72.94 -0.71
CA LYS A 555 -0.93 73.52 -1.03
C LYS A 555 -1.05 74.88 -1.71
N GLN A 556 -1.91 75.04 -2.71
CA GLN A 556 -2.17 76.34 -3.33
C GLN A 556 -2.72 77.37 -2.34
N ASN A 557 -3.61 76.95 -1.42
CA ASN A 557 -4.10 77.82 -0.35
C ASN A 557 -2.99 78.17 0.66
N HIS A 558 -2.08 77.24 0.96
CA HIS A 558 -0.93 77.49 1.83
C HIS A 558 0.07 78.47 1.19
N ASP A 559 0.44 78.27 -0.08
CA ASP A 559 1.30 79.18 -0.85
C ASP A 559 0.65 80.58 -1.00
N ALA A 560 -0.67 80.63 -1.16
CA ALA A 560 -1.44 81.89 -1.16
C ALA A 560 -1.56 82.53 0.22
N MET A 561 -1.45 81.76 1.31
CA MET A 561 -1.39 82.27 2.69
C MET A 561 0.00 82.84 2.98
N ILE A 562 1.08 82.13 2.62
CA ILE A 562 2.47 82.62 2.71
C ILE A 562 2.61 83.95 1.96
N LYS A 563 2.12 84.04 0.70
CA LYS A 563 2.13 85.30 -0.07
C LYS A 563 1.27 86.43 0.52
N LYS A 564 0.32 86.14 1.41
CA LYS A 564 -0.40 87.16 2.20
C LYS A 564 0.40 87.56 3.43
N GLU A 565 1.10 86.62 4.06
CA GLU A 565 1.94 86.83 5.23
C GLU A 565 3.21 87.64 4.89
N GLU A 566 3.86 87.36 3.75
CA GLU A 566 4.97 88.17 3.18
C GLU A 566 4.53 89.61 2.85
N LYS A 567 3.30 89.80 2.36
CA LYS A 567 2.74 91.15 2.16
C LYS A 567 2.42 91.81 3.49
N CYS A 568 2.00 91.04 4.49
CA CYS A 568 1.74 91.55 5.83
C CYS A 568 3.01 91.97 6.56
N THR A 569 4.16 91.30 6.37
CA THR A 569 5.43 91.72 6.98
C THR A 569 5.94 93.03 6.38
N HIS A 570 5.88 93.22 5.05
CA HIS A 570 6.21 94.50 4.40
C HIS A 570 5.35 95.66 4.94
N VAL A 571 4.02 95.48 4.98
CA VAL A 571 3.08 96.47 5.57
C VAL A 571 3.38 96.76 7.04
N LYS A 572 3.85 95.76 7.80
CA LYS A 572 4.21 95.88 9.23
C LYS A 572 5.52 96.64 9.45
N GLU A 573 6.44 96.65 8.48
CA GLU A 573 7.65 97.48 8.52
C GLU A 573 7.40 98.92 8.09
N ASP A 574 6.58 99.15 7.07
CA ASP A 574 6.19 100.52 6.67
C ASP A 574 5.31 101.20 7.73
N LEU A 575 4.37 100.48 8.37
CA LEU A 575 3.64 100.99 9.55
C LEU A 575 4.60 101.39 10.69
N LYS A 576 5.73 100.68 10.84
CA LYS A 576 6.76 100.98 11.85
C LYS A 576 7.53 102.26 11.53
N ARG A 577 7.62 102.65 10.25
CA ARG A 577 8.13 103.96 9.80
C ARG A 577 7.06 105.05 9.98
N SER A 578 5.83 104.81 9.56
CA SER A 578 4.72 105.78 9.69
C SER A 578 4.37 106.12 11.14
N LEU A 579 4.41 105.16 12.09
CA LEU A 579 4.17 105.45 13.52
C LEU A 579 5.14 106.50 14.09
N LYS A 580 6.37 106.58 13.55
CA LYS A 580 7.40 107.54 13.98
C LYS A 580 7.15 108.96 13.44
N HIS A 581 6.29 109.11 12.43
CA HIS A 581 5.78 110.42 11.97
C HIS A 581 4.42 110.78 12.57
N MET A 582 3.58 109.82 12.95
CA MET A 582 2.28 110.14 13.59
C MET A 582 2.42 110.86 14.94
N HIS A 583 3.57 110.76 15.61
CA HIS A 583 3.90 111.56 16.80
C HIS A 583 4.04 113.08 16.54
N SER A 584 3.94 113.56 15.28
CA SER A 584 3.76 114.99 14.96
C SER A 584 2.40 115.33 14.34
N TYR A 585 1.46 114.38 14.32
CA TYR A 585 0.07 114.58 13.86
C TYR A 585 -0.94 114.57 15.00
N GLU A 586 -0.52 114.12 16.20
CA GLU A 586 -1.27 114.37 17.41
C GLU A 586 -1.33 115.88 17.70
N ASP A 587 -2.52 116.35 18.05
CA ASP A 587 -2.77 117.59 18.78
C ASP A 587 -2.29 118.93 18.20
N VAL A 588 -1.88 118.93 16.92
CA VAL A 588 -2.46 119.87 15.92
C VAL A 588 -4.00 119.82 15.98
N ARG A 589 -4.56 118.64 16.26
CA ARG A 589 -5.95 118.36 16.68
C ARG A 589 -6.47 119.32 17.75
N LYS A 590 -5.61 119.81 18.66
CA LYS A 590 -5.96 120.71 19.77
C LYS A 590 -6.33 122.11 19.26
N GLN A 591 -5.59 122.62 18.26
CA GLN A 591 -5.96 123.83 17.51
C GLN A 591 -7.22 123.64 16.63
N GLY A 592 -7.61 122.39 16.34
CA GLY A 592 -8.85 122.07 15.65
C GLY A 592 -10.11 122.21 16.54
N PHE A 593 -10.03 121.78 17.80
CA PHE A 593 -11.16 121.75 18.72
C PHE A 593 -11.68 123.16 19.08
N ASP A 594 -10.78 124.13 19.23
CA ASP A 594 -11.14 125.53 19.51
C ASP A 594 -11.96 126.17 18.37
N ARG A 595 -11.76 125.72 17.12
CA ARG A 595 -12.52 126.21 15.96
C ARG A 595 -13.92 125.62 15.86
N VAL A 596 -14.12 124.34 16.21
CA VAL A 596 -15.46 123.72 16.25
C VAL A 596 -16.35 124.46 17.27
N THR A 597 -15.77 124.79 18.42
CA THR A 597 -16.41 125.56 19.51
C THR A 597 -16.86 126.98 19.11
N GLN A 598 -16.31 127.55 18.01
CA GLN A 598 -16.80 128.80 17.42
C GLN A 598 -18.01 128.60 16.48
N CYS A 599 -18.04 127.49 15.73
CA CYS A 599 -19.12 127.22 14.77
C CYS A 599 -20.44 126.83 15.43
N GLU A 600 -20.41 126.09 16.54
CA GLU A 600 -21.63 125.65 17.24
C GLU A 600 -22.46 126.82 17.77
N ARG A 601 -21.82 127.94 18.14
CA ARG A 601 -22.50 129.18 18.57
C ARG A 601 -23.24 129.90 17.43
N ALA A 602 -22.94 129.59 16.16
CA ALA A 602 -23.62 130.18 15.01
C ALA A 602 -24.91 129.44 14.66
N LEU A 603 -24.97 128.12 14.85
CA LEU A 603 -26.14 127.30 14.53
C LEU A 603 -27.36 127.61 15.42
N THR A 604 -27.13 127.98 16.68
CA THR A 604 -28.19 128.39 17.62
C THR A 604 -28.98 129.61 17.14
N ASN A 605 -28.40 130.47 16.29
CA ASN A 605 -29.09 131.63 15.71
C ASN A 605 -30.01 131.28 14.52
N ILE A 606 -29.83 130.13 13.86
CA ILE A 606 -30.62 129.76 12.68
C ILE A 606 -31.89 128.98 13.05
N GLN A 607 -31.83 128.14 14.09
CA GLN A 607 -33.00 127.38 14.57
C GLN A 607 -34.15 128.26 15.09
N LYS A 608 -33.92 129.57 15.30
CA LYS A 608 -34.94 130.53 15.70
C LYS A 608 -35.93 130.90 14.57
N ASN A 609 -35.54 130.75 13.31
CA ASN A 609 -36.28 131.32 12.16
C ASN A 609 -37.21 130.33 11.42
N TYR A 610 -37.37 129.10 11.91
CA TYR A 610 -38.27 128.11 11.27
C TYR A 610 -39.61 127.89 12.01
N TYR A 611 -39.79 128.50 13.19
CA TYR A 611 -41.07 128.40 13.92
C TYR A 611 -42.20 129.24 13.33
N ASP A 612 -41.90 130.17 12.41
CA ASP A 612 -42.88 131.11 11.85
C ASP A 612 -43.70 130.55 10.68
N PHE A 613 -43.17 129.58 9.90
CA PHE A 613 -43.83 129.13 8.65
C PHE A 613 -44.83 127.99 8.82
N TYR A 614 -44.92 127.36 10.00
CA TYR A 614 -45.85 126.22 10.24
C TYR A 614 -47.34 126.63 10.26
N TYR A 615 -47.64 127.93 10.13
CA TYR A 615 -49.01 128.47 10.12
C TYR A 615 -49.56 128.84 8.73
N GLU A 616 -48.76 128.81 7.66
CA GLU A 616 -49.24 129.19 6.33
C GLU A 616 -49.84 128.00 5.56
N ILE A 617 -51.16 127.78 5.76
CA ILE A 617 -52.09 127.20 4.77
C ILE A 617 -51.78 125.72 4.43
N GLN A 618 -52.34 124.70 5.08
CA GLN A 618 -53.74 124.44 5.44
C GLN A 618 -54.75 124.62 4.29
N GLU A 619 -55.62 123.63 4.11
CA GLU A 619 -57.01 123.75 3.62
C GLU A 619 -57.36 123.66 2.13
N LYS A 620 -56.57 124.17 1.16
CA LYS A 620 -57.12 124.36 -0.22
C LYS A 620 -56.67 123.38 -1.31
N THR A 621 -57.45 122.28 -1.36
CA THR A 621 -58.12 121.76 -2.58
C THR A 621 -57.27 121.53 -3.84
N ASN A 622 -56.96 120.30 -4.31
CA ASN A 622 -57.66 119.01 -4.22
C ASN A 622 -59.09 119.09 -4.81
N GLU A 623 -59.49 118.14 -5.68
CA GLU A 623 -60.50 118.31 -6.78
C GLU A 623 -59.90 118.91 -8.07
N THR A 624 -60.19 118.50 -9.31
CA THR A 624 -61.03 117.43 -9.91
C THR A 624 -60.25 116.83 -11.10
N LEU A 625 -59.81 115.55 -11.12
CA LEU A 625 -60.55 114.30 -11.41
C LEU A 625 -61.00 114.07 -12.88
N LYS A 626 -60.67 112.86 -13.40
CA LYS A 626 -61.31 112.05 -14.49
C LYS A 626 -60.97 112.30 -15.97
N GLN A 627 -61.07 111.18 -16.72
CA GLN A 627 -61.29 111.01 -18.18
C GLN A 627 -60.15 111.45 -19.12
N ASP A 628 -59.83 110.78 -20.24
CA ASP A 628 -60.47 109.69 -21.02
C ASP A 628 -59.58 108.41 -21.15
N PHE A 629 -59.99 107.15 -21.43
CA PHE A 629 -61.16 106.42 -22.00
C PHE A 629 -61.03 105.85 -23.44
N LYS A 630 -61.78 104.74 -23.67
CA LYS A 630 -62.10 104.00 -24.94
C LYS A 630 -61.22 102.76 -25.24
N HIS A 631 -61.74 101.58 -25.64
CA HIS A 631 -63.14 101.13 -25.81
C HIS A 631 -63.32 99.58 -25.77
N ARG A 632 -64.30 99.09 -24.98
CA ARG A 632 -65.37 98.07 -25.29
C ARG A 632 -65.02 96.62 -25.74
N PRO A 633 -65.95 95.64 -25.59
CA PRO A 633 -66.88 95.41 -24.46
C PRO A 633 -67.07 93.90 -24.08
N ASP A 634 -67.75 93.63 -22.95
CA ASP A 634 -68.54 92.42 -22.59
C ASP A 634 -67.89 91.01 -22.70
N ALA A 635 -67.96 90.07 -21.74
CA ALA A 635 -68.62 89.94 -20.43
C ALA A 635 -68.14 88.60 -19.76
N VAL A 636 -68.24 88.26 -18.45
CA VAL A 636 -68.67 88.96 -17.22
C VAL A 636 -68.16 88.19 -15.95
N GLU A 637 -67.57 88.91 -14.97
CA GLU A 637 -67.62 88.67 -13.48
C GLU A 637 -66.97 87.42 -12.80
N ARG A 638 -66.50 87.40 -11.52
CA ARG A 638 -66.44 88.30 -10.31
C ARG A 638 -65.37 87.70 -9.30
N ILE A 639 -64.76 88.32 -8.27
CA ILE A 639 -64.47 89.74 -7.87
C ILE A 639 -63.44 89.82 -6.67
N LYS A 640 -62.39 90.67 -6.77
CA LYS A 640 -61.63 91.43 -5.68
C LYS A 640 -60.96 90.61 -4.52
N SER A 641 -60.14 91.13 -3.57
CA SER A 641 -59.68 92.48 -3.09
C SER A 641 -58.36 92.33 -2.24
N ASN A 642 -57.57 93.31 -1.72
CA ASN A 642 -57.30 94.75 -1.96
C ASN A 642 -56.07 95.29 -1.13
N TYR A 643 -55.22 96.14 -1.74
CA TYR A 643 -54.49 97.35 -1.21
C TYR A 643 -53.66 97.47 0.12
N CYS A 644 -52.42 98.05 -0.03
CA CYS A 644 -51.88 99.32 0.56
C CYS A 644 -50.79 99.43 1.70
N PHE A 645 -49.78 100.28 1.37
CA PHE A 645 -49.09 101.36 2.15
C PHE A 645 -47.85 101.15 3.09
N ASN A 646 -47.02 102.23 3.07
CA ASN A 646 -45.90 102.67 3.95
C ASN A 646 -44.58 101.86 3.92
N ARG A 647 -43.38 102.46 3.76
CA ARG A 647 -42.65 103.54 4.48
C ARG A 647 -42.09 103.08 5.85
N ASP A 648 -40.79 102.75 5.92
CA ASP A 648 -39.73 103.66 6.43
C ASP A 648 -38.34 102.96 6.54
N PRO A 649 -37.22 103.70 6.39
CA PRO A 649 -35.87 103.32 6.82
C PRO A 649 -35.49 104.01 8.16
N PRO A 650 -34.26 103.89 8.72
CA PRO A 650 -33.19 102.92 8.50
C PRO A 650 -32.82 102.15 9.80
N THR A 651 -31.81 101.28 9.76
CA THR A 651 -30.91 101.12 10.93
C THR A 651 -29.54 100.56 10.54
N VAL A 652 -28.47 101.19 11.05
CA VAL A 652 -27.12 100.62 11.04
C VAL A 652 -26.81 100.15 12.46
N THR A 653 -26.61 98.84 12.63
CA THR A 653 -26.00 98.29 13.85
C THR A 653 -25.07 97.13 13.53
N LYS A 654 -23.77 97.43 13.60
CA LYS A 654 -22.69 96.47 13.94
C LYS A 654 -22.92 95.90 15.36
N PRO A 655 -22.11 94.91 15.81
CA PRO A 655 -21.59 93.71 15.15
C PRO A 655 -21.79 92.47 16.06
N LYS A 656 -21.21 91.30 15.70
CA LYS A 656 -20.23 90.58 16.55
C LYS A 656 -19.67 89.29 15.90
N LEU A 657 -18.44 88.99 16.30
CA LEU A 657 -17.79 87.68 16.54
C LEU A 657 -18.21 86.49 15.65
N TRP A 658 -17.31 85.91 14.84
CA TRP A 658 -16.19 85.03 15.25
C TRP A 658 -16.63 83.80 16.06
N GLN A 659 -16.72 82.65 15.38
CA GLN A 659 -16.13 81.39 15.86
C GLN A 659 -16.08 80.35 14.72
N SER A 660 -14.86 79.92 14.37
CA SER A 660 -14.53 78.71 13.61
C SER A 660 -13.03 78.46 13.74
#